data_AF-A0AA96ZSY2-F1
#
_entry.id   AF-A0AA96ZSY2-F1
#
_cell.length_a   1.000
_cell.length_b   1.000
_cell.length_c   1.000
_cell.angle_alpha   90.00
_cell.angle_beta   90.00
_cell.angle_gamma   90.00
#
_symmetry.space_group_name_H-M   'P 1'
#
loop_
_entity.id
_entity.type
_entity.pdbx_description
1 polymer ?
#
loop_
_entity_poly.entity_id
_entity_poly.type
_entity_poly.pdbx_seq_one_letter_code
_entity_poly.pdbx_strand_id
1 'polypeptide(L)'
;MEEANKKSEKNKPARRTGTLGTVSKVEVGKADNRRTIIGLEKEAGRMGADKSKIVIQKDEKKGKNDSKTKEEKPKKVIGQLGVKSAGFKSADVRSDGGRNAGFKSAGFKSANAKTSEPSRFEWKSAASGRRDDDDYKFDDKKKGRDGGSRERNGRDGNSRGGDSRDGNSRGGSNRDSSGQNRSDRSESKKNEINGEYPEKKVNHFFEKRRQEALKRAGDFLPMSLEEARQKGWDELDIILITGDAYVDHSGFGTAIIGRVLEHAGFRVGVIAQPDWTSKDAFEVLGKPRLFFSVSAGNADSLVNNYTPLLYKRESDMYSPGGQPGLRPDRAVIAYANRLRQAYPDIPIVAGGIEASLRRFAEFDYLSNDVRQSVLADAPVDLIVYGMGELQIKEIAARMNSGEKISEIRDISGTVWKMPVREWKNIKNQTENDSKSEMNDSKSEMNESKSEPGYESKREAEHESEYSKSLKSDSYIELPSFSEVSENKEQYARAFKIIYENQNPVSGKKLVQPHPKTVIIQNPPMRELTEAEMDEVYELPYLRLEHPSYEEGVPGLDVVKNSITSHRGCFGGCSFCAITQHQGRAISNRSEESIIREAETIIDSPDFNGIINGIGGPSANMYGMSCPTWEKKGACTHKNCLVPTVCPSLNSSHDRLLKLLKTLREMPDVRKVLTGYGVRFDLAIQDDGYLETLCQYHVGGQLKVAPEHFCDNVTAAMRKPNRAAFEKFEKKFKEVNKDLGLKQFLVTFQISGHPGCTMENAVEMAEYIRDNNRYTEQVQDFTPTPMTISTCMFHTGLDPFTMEEIYVPVTRTEKKMQRVLLQFRNPDNREMIQKALETAGREDLIGSGPHCLVPASRNRYNNYY
;
A
#
# COMPACT_ATOMS: atom_id res chain seq x y z
N MET A 1 75.43 -4.64 11.07
CA MET A 1 74.67 -3.44 10.58
C MET A 1 73.27 -3.34 11.22
N GLU A 2 73.03 -3.02 12.49
CA GLU A 2 73.86 -2.41 13.57
C GLU A 2 73.95 -0.87 13.52
N GLU A 3 73.39 -0.28 14.58
CA GLU A 3 73.56 1.03 15.22
C GLU A 3 73.87 2.34 14.44
N ALA A 4 73.07 3.39 14.75
CA ALA A 4 73.55 4.77 14.90
C ALA A 4 72.64 5.65 15.83
N ASN A 5 72.89 5.58 17.13
CA ASN A 5 72.58 6.52 18.24
C ASN A 5 71.60 7.72 18.11
N LYS A 6 70.57 7.68 18.97
CA LYS A 6 70.31 8.59 20.12
C LYS A 6 70.94 10.00 20.13
N LYS A 7 70.11 11.06 20.32
CA LYS A 7 70.12 11.97 21.51
C LYS A 7 69.17 13.17 21.40
N SER A 8 68.25 13.34 22.36
CA SER A 8 68.27 14.45 23.34
C SER A 8 66.96 14.54 24.15
N GLU A 9 67.09 14.58 25.47
CA GLU A 9 66.04 15.10 26.37
C GLU A 9 66.39 16.55 26.76
N LYS A 10 65.37 17.40 26.96
CA LYS A 10 65.23 18.33 28.10
C LYS A 10 64.10 19.34 27.88
N ASN A 11 63.02 19.22 28.65
CA ASN A 11 62.67 20.20 29.69
C ASN A 11 61.33 19.88 30.37
N LYS A 12 61.35 19.81 31.70
CA LYS A 12 60.23 20.12 32.59
C LYS A 12 60.53 21.47 33.26
N PRO A 13 59.51 22.20 33.72
CA PRO A 13 59.35 22.28 35.18
C PRO A 13 57.91 21.96 35.63
N ALA A 14 57.65 22.02 36.94
CA ALA A 14 56.36 21.66 37.51
C ALA A 14 55.98 22.52 38.74
N ARG A 15 54.66 22.62 39.00
CA ARG A 15 53.99 23.04 40.25
C ARG A 15 54.28 24.46 40.81
N ARG A 16 53.21 25.26 40.92
CA ARG A 16 52.70 25.85 42.19
C ARG A 16 51.27 26.40 41.96
N THR A 17 50.24 25.79 42.55
CA THR A 17 49.53 26.20 43.80
C THR A 17 48.76 27.53 43.70
N GLY A 18 47.42 27.45 43.75
CA GLY A 18 46.50 28.57 43.88
C GLY A 18 45.14 28.07 44.40
N THR A 19 44.77 28.50 45.60
CA THR A 19 43.65 27.95 46.42
C THR A 19 42.30 28.63 46.17
N LEU A 20 41.23 27.86 46.40
CA LEU A 20 39.89 28.27 46.87
C LEU A 20 39.19 29.46 46.17
N GLY A 21 38.23 29.12 45.31
CA GLY A 21 37.08 29.98 44.98
C GLY A 21 35.78 29.32 45.48
N THR A 22 34.89 30.08 46.11
CA THR A 22 33.67 29.57 46.76
C THR A 22 32.61 29.10 45.76
N VAL A 23 32.01 27.93 46.00
CA VAL A 23 30.80 27.49 45.31
C VAL A 23 29.58 28.13 45.99
N SER A 24 28.87 29.00 45.26
CA SER A 24 27.59 29.56 45.71
C SER A 24 26.52 28.47 45.85
N LYS A 25 25.66 28.58 46.87
CA LYS A 25 24.49 27.71 47.01
C LYS A 25 23.58 27.83 45.78
N VAL A 26 23.07 26.70 45.31
CA VAL A 26 21.83 26.65 44.52
C VAL A 26 20.70 26.37 45.50
N GLU A 27 19.72 27.28 45.56
CA GLU A 27 18.48 27.01 46.29
C GLU A 27 17.55 26.15 45.42
N VAL A 28 17.02 25.06 45.99
CA VAL A 28 16.14 24.13 45.30
C VAL A 28 14.73 24.27 45.86
N GLY A 29 13.80 24.70 45.00
CA GLY A 29 12.37 24.77 45.35
C GLY A 29 11.77 23.40 45.63
N LYS A 30 10.72 23.36 46.47
CA LYS A 30 10.02 22.13 46.85
C LYS A 30 9.49 21.36 45.63
N ALA A 31 9.58 20.03 45.66
CA ALA A 31 9.20 19.16 44.55
C ALA A 31 8.52 17.86 45.04
N ASP A 32 7.20 17.91 45.23
CA ASP A 32 6.40 16.83 45.83
C ASP A 32 6.03 15.68 44.85
N ASN A 33 6.90 15.35 43.88
CA ASN A 33 6.67 14.22 42.96
C ASN A 33 7.95 13.44 42.62
N ARG A 34 7.84 12.11 42.73
CA ARG A 34 8.88 11.11 42.42
C ARG A 34 9.48 11.25 41.01
N ARG A 35 8.72 11.77 40.03
CA ARG A 35 9.23 12.08 38.67
C ARG A 35 10.33 13.16 38.68
N THR A 36 10.22 14.18 39.52
CA THR A 36 11.16 15.31 39.56
C THR A 36 12.51 14.90 40.17
N ILE A 37 12.47 14.06 41.21
CA ILE A 37 13.68 13.50 41.86
C ILE A 37 14.52 12.70 40.86
N ILE A 38 13.88 11.83 40.06
CA ILE A 38 14.54 11.02 39.02
C ILE A 38 15.13 11.90 37.90
N GLY A 39 14.61 13.12 37.69
CA GLY A 39 15.22 14.12 36.81
C GLY A 39 16.55 14.62 37.37
N LEU A 40 16.53 15.12 38.60
CA LEU A 40 17.70 15.68 39.29
C LEU A 40 18.83 14.65 39.47
N GLU A 41 18.51 13.39 39.77
CA GLU A 41 19.50 12.30 39.87
C GLU A 41 20.19 11.96 38.53
N LYS A 42 19.49 12.13 37.41
CA LYS A 42 20.04 11.94 36.05
C LYS A 42 20.90 13.13 35.63
N GLU A 43 20.52 14.33 36.02
CA GLU A 43 21.25 15.56 35.70
C GLU A 43 22.55 15.66 36.51
N ALA A 44 22.51 15.40 37.82
CA ALA A 44 23.71 15.24 38.66
C ALA A 44 24.66 14.15 38.13
N GLY A 45 24.11 13.04 37.63
CA GLY A 45 24.87 11.98 36.97
C GLY A 45 25.55 12.40 35.67
N ARG A 46 24.95 13.30 34.88
CA ARG A 46 25.57 13.91 33.68
C ARG A 46 26.65 14.95 34.02
N MET A 47 26.58 15.56 35.19
CA MET A 47 27.54 16.58 35.65
C MET A 47 28.68 16.00 36.52
N GLY A 48 28.74 14.68 36.70
CA GLY A 48 29.82 14.02 37.46
C GLY A 48 29.81 14.29 38.97
N ALA A 49 28.67 14.71 39.53
CA ALA A 49 28.55 15.02 40.95
C ALA A 49 28.37 13.77 41.82
N ASP A 50 28.97 13.79 43.01
CA ASP A 50 28.84 12.74 44.02
C ASP A 50 27.41 12.68 44.57
N LYS A 51 26.73 11.55 44.32
CA LYS A 51 25.34 11.30 44.67
C LYS A 51 25.10 11.11 46.18
N SER A 52 26.15 10.86 46.97
CA SER A 52 26.03 10.59 48.42
C SER A 52 25.52 11.77 49.26
N LYS A 53 25.42 12.98 48.66
CA LYS A 53 25.08 14.22 49.36
C LYS A 53 23.65 14.72 49.16
N ILE A 54 22.79 13.93 48.50
CA ILE A 54 21.36 14.26 48.33
C ILE A 54 20.60 13.85 49.60
N VAL A 55 20.24 14.82 50.44
CA VAL A 55 19.48 14.61 51.68
C VAL A 55 18.01 14.97 51.45
N ILE A 56 17.10 14.02 51.72
CA ILE A 56 15.65 14.22 51.66
C ILE A 56 15.09 14.11 53.08
N GLN A 57 14.57 15.22 53.63
CA GLN A 57 13.81 15.18 54.88
C GLN A 57 12.39 14.66 54.62
N LYS A 58 11.90 13.81 55.53
CA LYS A 58 10.48 13.48 55.68
C LYS A 58 10.03 13.94 57.06
N ASP A 59 8.98 14.75 57.12
CA ASP A 59 8.29 15.05 58.38
C ASP A 59 7.17 14.03 58.61
N GLU A 60 7.22 13.32 59.74
CA GLU A 60 6.05 12.64 60.30
C GLU A 60 5.36 13.56 61.31
N LYS A 61 4.03 13.73 61.21
CA LYS A 61 3.19 14.05 62.37
C LYS A 61 1.94 13.19 62.41
N LYS A 62 1.72 12.57 63.58
CA LYS A 62 0.55 11.77 63.94
C LYS A 62 -0.43 12.62 64.74
N GLY A 63 -1.73 12.26 64.71
CA GLY A 63 -2.50 12.25 65.95
C GLY A 63 -3.93 12.79 65.94
N LYS A 64 -4.89 11.84 65.98
CA LYS A 64 -6.16 11.84 66.75
C LYS A 64 -7.32 12.79 66.36
N ASN A 65 -8.49 12.14 66.17
CA ASN A 65 -9.82 12.43 66.77
C ASN A 65 -10.50 13.82 66.53
N ASP A 66 -11.83 13.96 66.49
CA ASP A 66 -12.91 13.00 66.83
C ASP A 66 -14.25 13.24 66.07
N SER A 67 -15.12 12.23 66.13
CA SER A 67 -16.60 12.19 65.98
C SER A 67 -17.45 13.23 65.19
N LYS A 68 -18.37 12.67 64.36
CA LYS A 68 -19.83 12.95 64.22
C LYS A 68 -20.43 14.08 63.32
N THR A 69 -21.65 13.73 62.85
CA THR A 69 -22.85 14.55 62.48
C THR A 69 -22.94 15.37 61.17
N LYS A 70 -23.79 14.83 60.25
CA LYS A 70 -25.06 15.38 59.69
C LYS A 70 -25.12 16.73 58.92
N GLU A 71 -26.05 16.74 57.94
CA GLU A 71 -26.83 17.90 57.41
C GLU A 71 -26.05 19.04 56.71
N GLU A 72 -26.59 19.85 55.78
CA GLU A 72 -27.61 19.66 54.72
C GLU A 72 -27.38 20.75 53.62
N LYS A 73 -28.16 20.79 52.52
CA LYS A 73 -28.09 21.87 51.48
C LYS A 73 -28.99 23.06 51.89
N PRO A 74 -28.69 24.34 51.54
CA PRO A 74 -29.32 24.90 50.32
C PRO A 74 -28.69 26.15 49.61
N LYS A 75 -29.03 26.29 48.31
CA LYS A 75 -29.43 27.48 47.50
C LYS A 75 -28.74 28.87 47.59
N LYS A 76 -28.35 29.35 46.39
CA LYS A 76 -28.51 30.69 45.76
C LYS A 76 -28.81 31.94 46.62
N VAL A 77 -28.08 33.02 46.32
CA VAL A 77 -28.60 34.42 46.29
C VAL A 77 -28.13 35.10 44.98
N ILE A 78 -28.87 36.10 44.49
CA ILE A 78 -28.54 36.94 43.31
C ILE A 78 -28.41 38.41 43.78
N GLY A 79 -27.45 39.16 43.21
CA GLY A 79 -27.26 40.61 43.41
C GLY A 79 -26.99 41.31 42.07
N GLN A 80 -27.27 42.62 41.97
CA GLN A 80 -27.52 43.31 40.68
C GLN A 80 -27.01 44.77 40.68
N LEU A 81 -26.80 45.33 39.46
CA LEU A 81 -26.86 46.76 39.04
C LEU A 81 -25.56 47.49 38.59
N GLY A 82 -25.46 47.73 37.27
CA GLY A 82 -25.12 49.02 36.64
C GLY A 82 -23.66 49.51 36.55
N VAL A 83 -23.32 50.53 35.73
CA VAL A 83 -24.03 51.22 34.63
C VAL A 83 -23.01 52.04 33.77
N LYS A 84 -23.01 51.89 32.42
CA LYS A 84 -22.55 52.84 31.35
C LYS A 84 -21.07 53.37 31.40
N SER A 85 -20.45 53.97 30.35
CA SER A 85 -20.78 54.25 28.93
C SER A 85 -19.53 54.58 28.07
N ALA A 86 -19.66 54.43 26.75
CA ALA A 86 -18.88 55.04 25.64
C ALA A 86 -17.40 54.57 25.43
N GLY A 87 -16.84 54.52 24.20
CA GLY A 87 -17.45 54.54 22.85
C GLY A 87 -17.01 55.70 21.93
N PHE A 88 -16.17 55.41 20.92
CA PHE A 88 -16.07 56.16 19.65
C PHE A 88 -15.50 55.29 18.52
N LYS A 89 -15.47 55.78 17.27
CA LYS A 89 -15.23 54.99 16.04
C LYS A 89 -14.02 55.44 15.18
N SER A 90 -13.53 54.49 14.37
CA SER A 90 -12.93 54.57 13.02
C SER A 90 -12.55 55.92 12.37
N ALA A 91 -11.39 55.93 11.69
CA ALA A 91 -11.18 56.62 10.40
C ALA A 91 -10.02 55.99 9.61
N ASP A 92 -10.16 55.88 8.28
CA ASP A 92 -9.08 55.55 7.34
C ASP A 92 -8.28 56.80 6.93
N VAL A 93 -6.97 56.65 6.68
CA VAL A 93 -6.17 57.60 5.88
C VAL A 93 -5.19 56.83 4.98
N ARG A 94 -5.02 57.29 3.74
CA ARG A 94 -4.10 56.74 2.71
C ARG A 94 -2.80 57.55 2.61
N SER A 95 -1.89 57.04 1.78
CA SER A 95 -0.93 57.76 0.91
C SER A 95 0.51 58.05 1.39
N ASP A 96 1.41 57.85 0.41
CA ASP A 96 2.64 58.59 0.06
C ASP A 96 3.85 58.67 1.00
N GLY A 97 4.78 57.73 0.79
CA GLY A 97 6.03 57.98 0.04
C GLY A 97 7.06 59.01 0.57
N GLY A 98 8.27 58.55 0.92
CA GLY A 98 9.38 59.44 1.32
C GLY A 98 10.77 58.78 1.39
N ARG A 99 11.60 59.06 0.39
CA ARG A 99 12.97 58.55 0.12
C ARG A 99 13.99 58.64 1.29
N ASN A 100 14.92 57.68 1.31
CA ASN A 100 16.34 57.78 1.67
C ASN A 100 16.81 58.70 2.82
N ALA A 101 17.26 58.08 3.91
CA ALA A 101 18.61 58.30 4.46
C ALA A 101 19.07 57.00 5.14
N GLY A 102 20.36 56.67 5.10
CA GLY A 102 20.89 55.47 5.75
C GLY A 102 22.20 55.74 6.48
N PHE A 103 22.56 54.89 7.46
CA PHE A 103 23.95 54.73 7.90
C PHE A 103 24.18 53.46 8.73
N LYS A 104 25.36 52.87 8.52
CA LYS A 104 26.19 52.08 9.45
C LYS A 104 25.54 51.02 10.36
N SER A 105 25.63 49.78 9.89
CA SER A 105 26.35 48.69 10.58
C SER A 105 26.56 48.77 12.11
N ALA A 106 25.83 47.94 12.86
CA ALA A 106 26.28 47.41 14.14
C ALA A 106 25.88 45.92 14.22
N GLY A 107 26.87 45.02 14.36
CA GLY A 107 26.60 43.58 14.43
C GLY A 107 26.16 43.16 15.83
N PHE A 108 25.03 42.45 15.94
CA PHE A 108 24.60 41.84 17.19
C PHE A 108 24.59 40.30 17.08
N LYS A 109 25.11 39.64 18.11
CA LYS A 109 25.25 38.17 18.14
C LYS A 109 23.90 37.54 18.49
N SER A 110 23.40 36.66 17.65
CA SER A 110 22.23 35.83 17.97
C SER A 110 22.58 34.79 19.05
N ALA A 111 21.75 34.70 20.08
CA ALA A 111 21.86 33.62 21.07
C ALA A 111 21.21 32.34 20.52
N ASN A 112 21.90 31.20 20.64
CA ASN A 112 21.39 29.91 20.18
C ASN A 112 20.26 29.40 21.10
N ALA A 113 19.01 29.51 20.65
CA ALA A 113 17.90 28.74 21.20
C ALA A 113 18.02 27.28 20.74
N LYS A 114 18.21 26.34 21.68
CA LYS A 114 18.29 24.91 21.38
C LYS A 114 16.90 24.34 21.10
N THR A 115 16.58 24.09 19.83
CA THR A 115 15.42 23.26 19.44
C THR A 115 15.71 21.79 19.69
N SER A 116 14.75 21.06 20.27
CA SER A 116 14.83 19.62 20.52
C SER A 116 14.77 18.79 19.23
N GLU A 117 15.62 17.78 19.12
CA GLU A 117 15.63 16.83 18.00
C GLU A 117 14.36 15.95 18.01
N PRO A 118 13.68 15.75 16.86
CA PRO A 118 12.73 14.65 16.67
C PRO A 118 13.47 13.30 16.58
N SER A 119 12.81 12.21 16.95
CA SER A 119 13.40 10.88 17.00
C SER A 119 13.83 10.36 15.62
N ARG A 120 15.15 10.15 15.46
CA ARG A 120 15.79 9.48 14.32
C ARG A 120 15.43 7.99 14.30
N PHE A 121 14.58 7.56 13.36
CA PHE A 121 14.44 6.13 13.04
C PHE A 121 15.64 5.69 12.19
N GLU A 122 16.59 4.97 12.81
CA GLU A 122 17.74 4.41 12.10
C GLU A 122 17.39 3.07 11.45
N TRP A 123 17.16 3.08 10.13
CA TRP A 123 17.35 1.88 9.33
C TRP A 123 18.85 1.61 9.21
N LYS A 124 19.33 0.52 9.84
CA LYS A 124 20.73 0.09 9.71
C LYS A 124 20.91 -0.65 8.41
N SER A 125 21.61 -0.05 7.45
CA SER A 125 22.11 -0.75 6.27
C SER A 125 23.14 -1.81 6.70
N ALA A 126 22.75 -3.08 6.70
CA ALA A 126 23.66 -4.18 6.95
C ALA A 126 24.58 -4.38 5.74
N ALA A 127 25.87 -4.09 5.88
CA ALA A 127 26.87 -4.33 4.86
C ALA A 127 27.04 -5.84 4.59
N SER A 128 27.40 -6.20 3.36
CA SER A 128 27.38 -7.60 2.90
C SER A 128 28.48 -8.47 3.51
N GLY A 129 28.06 -9.55 4.17
CA GLY A 129 28.91 -10.72 4.39
C GLY A 129 29.07 -11.48 3.06
N ARG A 130 30.31 -11.72 2.63
CA ARG A 130 30.60 -12.39 1.34
C ARG A 130 30.02 -13.80 1.28
N ARG A 131 29.43 -14.14 0.14
CA ARG A 131 29.50 -15.48 -0.44
C ARG A 131 29.18 -15.44 -1.95
N ASP A 132 30.26 -15.50 -2.72
CA ASP A 132 30.48 -16.16 -4.02
C ASP A 132 29.45 -15.96 -5.16
N ASP A 133 29.93 -15.47 -6.30
CA ASP A 133 29.19 -15.34 -7.55
C ASP A 133 29.09 -16.68 -8.29
N ASP A 134 27.87 -17.20 -8.49
CA ASP A 134 27.57 -18.30 -9.42
C ASP A 134 26.60 -17.78 -10.51
N ASP A 135 27.12 -17.59 -11.72
CA ASP A 135 26.33 -17.15 -12.88
C ASP A 135 25.35 -18.26 -13.33
N TYR A 136 24.05 -18.02 -13.11
CA TYR A 136 22.99 -18.84 -13.70
C TYR A 136 22.98 -18.65 -15.23
N LYS A 137 23.64 -19.57 -15.94
CA LYS A 137 23.82 -19.51 -17.39
C LYS A 137 22.48 -19.57 -18.13
N PHE A 138 22.21 -18.52 -18.90
CA PHE A 138 21.30 -18.59 -20.03
C PHE A 138 21.98 -19.45 -21.13
N ASP A 139 21.36 -20.57 -21.51
CA ASP A 139 21.84 -21.40 -22.63
C ASP A 139 20.80 -21.38 -23.75
N ASP A 140 21.05 -20.55 -24.77
CA ASP A 140 20.14 -20.31 -25.89
C ASP A 140 20.52 -21.18 -27.11
N LYS A 141 19.75 -22.26 -27.34
CA LYS A 141 19.96 -23.18 -28.46
C LYS A 141 18.68 -23.69 -29.11
N LYS A 142 18.09 -22.89 -30.00
CA LYS A 142 17.28 -23.42 -31.11
C LYS A 142 18.16 -24.03 -32.21
N LYS A 143 18.04 -25.35 -32.42
CA LYS A 143 18.19 -26.03 -33.74
C LYS A 143 17.72 -27.48 -33.60
N GLY A 144 16.75 -27.88 -34.42
CA GLY A 144 16.12 -29.21 -34.36
C GLY A 144 16.54 -30.13 -35.51
N ARG A 145 15.92 -31.31 -35.58
CA ARG A 145 15.87 -32.16 -36.78
C ARG A 145 14.74 -33.19 -36.75
N ASP A 146 13.92 -33.15 -37.79
CA ASP A 146 13.33 -34.24 -38.58
C ASP A 146 13.11 -35.63 -37.93
N GLY A 147 11.83 -36.03 -37.88
CA GLY A 147 11.33 -37.24 -38.55
C GLY A 147 11.64 -38.63 -37.95
N GLY A 148 10.58 -39.41 -37.67
CA GLY A 148 10.74 -40.83 -37.30
C GLY A 148 9.45 -41.52 -36.85
N SER A 149 8.66 -42.04 -37.79
CA SER A 149 7.44 -42.81 -37.52
C SER A 149 7.71 -44.20 -36.90
N ARG A 150 6.87 -44.66 -35.94
CA ARG A 150 6.03 -45.89 -36.07
C ARG A 150 5.20 -46.26 -34.83
N GLU A 151 3.89 -46.34 -35.05
CA GLU A 151 2.99 -47.49 -34.82
C GLU A 151 3.21 -48.56 -33.70
N ARG A 152 2.05 -48.93 -33.11
CA ARG A 152 1.56 -50.27 -32.64
C ARG A 152 1.80 -50.77 -31.20
N ASN A 153 0.65 -51.06 -30.58
CA ASN A 153 0.31 -52.21 -29.70
C ASN A 153 1.02 -52.35 -28.32
N GLY A 154 0.42 -52.98 -27.30
CA GLY A 154 -0.99 -53.39 -27.15
C GLY A 154 -1.22 -54.65 -26.29
N ARG A 155 -2.14 -54.54 -25.32
CA ARG A 155 -2.89 -55.61 -24.60
C ARG A 155 -2.21 -56.52 -23.54
N ASP A 156 -2.97 -56.67 -22.44
CA ASP A 156 -3.29 -57.85 -21.62
C ASP A 156 -2.19 -58.62 -20.84
N GLY A 157 -2.50 -58.99 -19.57
CA GLY A 157 -1.65 -59.83 -18.71
C GLY A 157 -2.09 -59.92 -17.24
N ASN A 158 -3.08 -60.77 -16.92
CA ASN A 158 -3.69 -60.93 -15.58
C ASN A 158 -3.11 -62.13 -14.81
N SER A 159 -2.93 -62.06 -13.49
CA SER A 159 -2.88 -63.25 -12.60
C SER A 159 -3.25 -62.92 -11.13
N ARG A 160 -3.81 -63.91 -10.42
CA ARG A 160 -4.54 -63.78 -9.14
C ARG A 160 -3.79 -64.32 -7.91
N GLY A 161 -4.22 -63.88 -6.72
CA GLY A 161 -4.12 -64.62 -5.46
C GLY A 161 -4.11 -63.70 -4.23
N GLY A 162 -4.86 -63.92 -3.14
CA GLY A 162 -5.94 -64.89 -2.88
C GLY A 162 -6.21 -65.04 -1.37
N ASP A 163 -7.48 -65.01 -0.96
CA ASP A 163 -8.15 -65.59 0.25
C ASP A 163 -7.38 -65.81 1.60
N SER A 164 -7.96 -65.64 2.81
CA SER A 164 -9.34 -65.24 3.19
C SER A 164 -9.54 -65.01 4.72
N ARG A 165 -10.61 -64.27 5.06
CA ARG A 165 -11.63 -64.49 6.13
C ARG A 165 -11.38 -64.35 7.65
N ASP A 166 -12.41 -63.73 8.25
CA ASP A 166 -13.09 -63.98 9.55
C ASP A 166 -12.36 -63.74 10.90
N GLY A 167 -13.12 -63.44 11.97
CA GLY A 167 -12.58 -63.24 13.32
C GLY A 167 -13.59 -62.91 14.44
N ASN A 168 -14.06 -61.65 14.50
CA ASN A 168 -15.13 -61.14 15.39
C ASN A 168 -14.83 -60.96 16.92
N SER A 169 -15.35 -59.84 17.46
CA SER A 169 -15.94 -59.67 18.81
C SER A 169 -15.13 -59.15 20.03
N ARG A 170 -15.74 -58.12 20.67
CA ARG A 170 -15.89 -57.85 22.13
C ARG A 170 -14.66 -57.50 23.01
N GLY A 171 -14.42 -56.18 23.17
CA GLY A 171 -14.88 -55.40 24.35
C GLY A 171 -14.18 -55.53 25.72
N GLY A 172 -14.38 -54.52 26.58
CA GLY A 172 -13.97 -54.53 28.00
C GLY A 172 -13.15 -53.31 28.43
N SER A 173 -13.49 -52.69 29.57
CA SER A 173 -12.85 -51.48 30.10
C SER A 173 -12.49 -51.61 31.59
N ASN A 174 -11.30 -51.18 31.99
CA ASN A 174 -10.84 -50.74 33.32
C ASN A 174 -9.29 -50.78 33.34
N ARG A 175 -8.52 -50.12 34.23
CA ARG A 175 -8.56 -48.91 35.07
C ARG A 175 -7.35 -49.05 36.04
N ASP A 176 -6.76 -47.93 36.43
CA ASP A 176 -6.16 -47.67 37.75
C ASP A 176 -4.90 -48.45 38.26
N SER A 177 -3.72 -47.95 37.85
CA SER A 177 -2.72 -47.28 38.73
C SER A 177 -1.76 -48.01 39.72
N SER A 178 -0.50 -47.52 39.70
CA SER A 178 0.41 -47.22 40.85
C SER A 178 1.42 -48.26 41.40
N GLY A 179 2.53 -47.73 41.97
CA GLY A 179 3.65 -48.44 42.64
C GLY A 179 4.93 -48.58 41.78
N GLN A 180 6.04 -47.83 41.94
CA GLN A 180 6.97 -47.63 43.09
C GLN A 180 7.73 -48.91 43.52
N ASN A 181 9.02 -48.90 43.93
CA ASN A 181 10.07 -47.86 43.97
C ASN A 181 11.46 -48.52 44.16
N ARG A 182 12.58 -47.81 43.86
CA ARG A 182 13.87 -48.03 44.56
C ARG A 182 14.65 -46.73 44.82
N SER A 183 14.77 -46.44 46.11
CA SER A 183 15.73 -45.62 46.89
C SER A 183 17.21 -45.89 46.54
N ASP A 184 18.24 -45.10 46.93
CA ASP A 184 18.46 -43.92 47.84
C ASP A 184 19.89 -43.36 47.50
N ARG A 185 20.57 -42.30 48.04
CA ARG A 185 20.51 -41.22 49.07
C ARG A 185 21.72 -40.26 48.76
N SER A 186 22.18 -39.21 49.46
CA SER A 186 21.79 -38.22 50.52
C SER A 186 23.01 -37.26 50.66
N GLU A 187 22.97 -36.00 51.08
CA GLU A 187 21.95 -34.93 51.26
C GLU A 187 22.75 -33.61 51.46
N SER A 188 22.26 -32.44 51.02
CA SER A 188 22.52 -31.16 51.73
C SER A 188 21.71 -29.97 51.18
N LYS A 189 20.64 -29.64 51.92
CA LYS A 189 20.07 -28.33 52.26
C LYS A 189 19.82 -27.28 51.16
N LYS A 190 18.54 -26.89 51.12
CA LYS A 190 17.94 -25.75 50.39
C LYS A 190 18.64 -24.41 50.62
N ASN A 191 18.50 -23.52 49.64
CA ASN A 191 17.96 -22.17 49.90
C ASN A 191 17.13 -21.70 48.69
N GLU A 192 16.08 -20.93 48.95
CA GLU A 192 15.15 -20.40 47.93
C GLU A 192 15.56 -18.98 47.52
N ILE A 193 15.63 -18.70 46.21
CA ILE A 193 15.64 -17.33 45.66
C ILE A 193 14.70 -17.29 44.46
N ASN A 194 13.65 -16.48 44.57
CA ASN A 194 12.78 -16.17 43.43
C ASN A 194 13.54 -15.29 42.43
N GLY A 195 13.80 -15.83 41.25
CA GLY A 195 14.36 -15.11 40.11
C GLY A 195 13.27 -14.70 39.12
N GLU A 196 12.38 -13.77 39.52
CA GLU A 196 11.41 -13.18 38.59
C GLU A 196 12.17 -12.50 37.44
N TYR A 197 11.96 -12.99 36.21
CA TYR A 197 12.37 -12.24 35.02
C TYR A 197 11.57 -10.93 35.01
N PRO A 198 12.21 -9.77 34.78
CA PRO A 198 11.51 -8.49 34.84
C PRO A 198 10.46 -8.45 33.74
N GLU A 199 9.18 -8.46 34.13
CA GLU A 199 8.06 -8.32 33.22
C GLU A 199 8.31 -7.13 32.28
N LYS A 200 8.26 -7.38 30.96
CA LYS A 200 8.14 -6.29 29.98
C LYS A 200 6.94 -5.47 30.44
N LYS A 201 7.13 -4.19 30.76
CA LYS A 201 6.02 -3.31 31.17
C LYS A 201 5.11 -3.03 29.98
N VAL A 202 4.21 -3.98 29.70
CA VAL A 202 3.00 -3.77 28.93
C VAL A 202 2.35 -2.53 29.52
N ASN A 203 2.35 -1.45 28.75
CA ASN A 203 2.07 -0.14 29.30
C ASN A 203 0.56 -0.06 29.56
N HIS A 204 0.19 -0.32 30.82
CA HIS A 204 -1.15 -0.52 31.38
C HIS A 204 -2.19 0.55 30.95
N PHE A 205 -1.70 1.72 30.54
CA PHE A 205 -2.45 2.80 29.90
C PHE A 205 -3.08 2.39 28.55
N PHE A 206 -2.34 1.71 27.68
CA PHE A 206 -2.83 1.26 26.37
C PHE A 206 -3.83 0.11 26.51
N GLU A 207 -3.56 -0.89 27.35
CA GLU A 207 -4.52 -1.99 27.57
C GLU A 207 -5.83 -1.47 28.16
N LYS A 208 -5.80 -0.57 29.16
CA LYS A 208 -7.03 0.06 29.66
C LYS A 208 -7.80 0.82 28.56
N ARG A 209 -7.10 1.44 27.62
CA ARG A 209 -7.69 2.21 26.51
C ARG A 209 -8.23 1.32 25.39
N ARG A 210 -7.56 0.19 25.08
CA ARG A 210 -8.06 -0.91 24.25
C ARG A 210 -9.38 -1.45 24.81
N GLN A 211 -9.42 -1.72 26.11
CA GLN A 211 -10.61 -2.14 26.88
C GLN A 211 -11.68 -1.05 27.06
N GLU A 212 -11.40 0.20 26.71
CA GLU A 212 -12.38 1.30 26.65
C GLU A 212 -12.89 1.53 25.22
N ALA A 213 -12.07 1.30 24.19
CA ALA A 213 -12.48 1.32 22.78
C ALA A 213 -13.40 0.13 22.44
N LEU A 214 -13.03 -1.08 22.88
CA LEU A 214 -13.84 -2.31 22.82
C LEU A 214 -15.20 -2.22 23.54
N LYS A 215 -15.47 -1.13 24.27
CA LYS A 215 -16.76 -0.86 24.95
C LYS A 215 -17.56 0.28 24.34
N ARG A 216 -17.07 0.90 23.25
CA ARG A 216 -17.68 2.06 22.59
C ARG A 216 -18.09 1.83 21.15
N ALA A 217 -17.44 0.90 20.46
CA ALA A 217 -17.75 0.52 19.09
C ALA A 217 -18.05 -0.99 19.00
N GLY A 218 -18.72 -1.42 17.93
CA GLY A 218 -19.10 -2.81 17.72
C GLY A 218 -17.87 -3.72 17.58
N ASP A 219 -17.94 -4.92 18.17
CA ASP A 219 -16.81 -5.86 18.22
C ASP A 219 -16.30 -6.24 16.82
N PHE A 220 -15.03 -6.66 16.78
CA PHE A 220 -14.33 -7.18 15.60
C PHE A 220 -15.16 -8.24 14.86
N LEU A 221 -14.96 -8.35 13.55
CA LEU A 221 -15.42 -9.52 12.80
C LEU A 221 -14.70 -10.77 13.34
N PRO A 222 -15.41 -11.86 13.67
CA PRO A 222 -14.81 -13.03 14.32
C PRO A 222 -13.67 -13.66 13.51
N MET A 223 -12.53 -13.88 14.17
CA MET A 223 -11.43 -14.70 13.67
C MET A 223 -11.50 -16.16 14.16
N SER A 224 -12.39 -16.43 15.12
CA SER A 224 -12.65 -17.75 15.70
C SER A 224 -14.16 -18.06 15.81
N LEU A 225 -14.49 -19.35 15.85
CA LEU A 225 -15.86 -19.81 16.14
C LEU A 225 -16.35 -19.42 17.55
N GLU A 226 -15.44 -19.07 18.46
CA GLU A 226 -15.80 -18.61 19.80
C GLU A 226 -16.28 -17.16 19.78
N GLU A 227 -15.57 -16.26 19.08
CA GLU A 227 -16.02 -14.89 18.84
C GLU A 227 -17.33 -14.85 18.03
N ALA A 228 -17.52 -15.79 17.09
CA ALA A 228 -18.77 -15.92 16.35
C ALA A 228 -19.95 -16.27 17.29
N ARG A 229 -19.78 -17.25 18.18
CA ARG A 229 -20.79 -17.61 19.19
C ARG A 229 -21.05 -16.48 20.20
N GLN A 230 -20.05 -15.67 20.53
CA GLN A 230 -20.22 -14.49 21.40
C GLN A 230 -21.11 -13.42 20.73
N LYS A 231 -21.11 -13.32 19.39
CA LYS A 231 -22.09 -12.55 18.61
C LYS A 231 -23.44 -13.28 18.39
N GLY A 232 -23.60 -14.50 18.91
CA GLY A 232 -24.79 -15.34 18.71
C GLY A 232 -24.85 -16.06 17.36
N TRP A 233 -23.71 -16.29 16.70
CA TRP A 233 -23.63 -16.90 15.37
C TRP A 233 -23.05 -18.32 15.45
N ASP A 234 -23.90 -19.34 15.31
CA ASP A 234 -23.48 -20.75 15.22
C ASP A 234 -22.92 -21.16 13.85
N GLU A 235 -23.19 -20.36 12.82
CA GLU A 235 -22.65 -20.49 11.46
C GLU A 235 -22.33 -19.09 10.89
N LEU A 236 -21.48 -19.04 9.87
CA LEU A 236 -21.14 -17.81 9.13
C LEU A 236 -21.71 -17.87 7.71
N ASP A 237 -22.12 -16.73 7.18
CA ASP A 237 -22.58 -16.62 5.79
C ASP A 237 -21.41 -16.56 4.82
N ILE A 238 -20.40 -15.76 5.15
CA ILE A 238 -19.23 -15.47 4.31
C ILE A 238 -17.97 -15.49 5.19
N ILE A 239 -16.89 -16.10 4.69
CA ILE A 239 -15.58 -16.07 5.35
C ILE A 239 -14.56 -15.41 4.42
N LEU A 240 -13.86 -14.39 4.93
CA LEU A 240 -12.84 -13.64 4.19
C LEU A 240 -11.45 -14.20 4.49
N ILE A 241 -10.72 -14.62 3.47
CA ILE A 241 -9.31 -15.00 3.55
C ILE A 241 -8.44 -13.83 3.08
N THR A 242 -7.45 -13.43 3.87
CA THR A 242 -6.56 -12.30 3.54
C THR A 242 -5.08 -12.61 3.81
N GLY A 243 -4.20 -12.00 3.01
CA GLY A 243 -2.74 -12.04 3.17
C GLY A 243 -2.16 -11.00 4.13
N ASP A 244 -2.99 -10.11 4.68
CA ASP A 244 -2.63 -9.18 5.75
C ASP A 244 -3.10 -9.72 7.12
N ALA A 245 -2.56 -9.17 8.21
CA ALA A 245 -3.19 -9.23 9.53
C ALA A 245 -4.56 -8.51 9.51
N TYR A 246 -5.52 -8.97 10.33
CA TYR A 246 -6.81 -8.27 10.45
C TYR A 246 -6.66 -6.99 11.29
N VAL A 247 -6.71 -5.85 10.60
CA VAL A 247 -6.81 -4.52 11.17
C VAL A 247 -8.15 -3.93 10.77
N ASP A 248 -9.00 -3.62 11.75
CA ASP A 248 -10.37 -3.17 11.52
C ASP A 248 -10.41 -1.65 11.29
N HIS A 249 -9.91 -1.22 10.13
CA HIS A 249 -9.76 0.17 9.77
C HIS A 249 -10.06 0.35 8.27
N SER A 250 -10.71 1.47 7.94
CA SER A 250 -10.99 1.96 6.57
C SER A 250 -9.76 2.13 5.63
N GLY A 251 -8.55 1.82 6.10
CA GLY A 251 -7.32 1.73 5.30
C GLY A 251 -6.96 0.32 4.84
N PHE A 252 -7.69 -0.72 5.29
CA PHE A 252 -7.46 -2.12 4.98
C PHE A 252 -8.64 -2.69 4.17
N GLY A 253 -8.36 -3.26 2.99
CA GLY A 253 -9.40 -3.71 2.07
C GLY A 253 -10.32 -4.80 2.65
N THR A 254 -9.78 -5.71 3.46
CA THR A 254 -10.55 -6.77 4.13
C THR A 254 -11.56 -6.21 5.14
N ALA A 255 -11.19 -5.17 5.90
CA ALA A 255 -12.08 -4.54 6.86
C ALA A 255 -13.23 -3.79 6.18
N ILE A 256 -12.95 -3.08 5.08
CA ILE A 256 -13.99 -2.45 4.25
C ILE A 256 -14.99 -3.51 3.76
N ILE A 257 -14.54 -4.54 3.06
CA ILE A 257 -15.42 -5.57 2.49
C ILE A 257 -16.20 -6.31 3.60
N GLY A 258 -15.56 -6.61 4.73
CA GLY A 258 -16.20 -7.27 5.86
C GLY A 258 -17.29 -6.43 6.52
N ARG A 259 -17.00 -5.17 6.89
CA ARG A 259 -18.00 -4.28 7.49
C ARG A 259 -19.12 -3.93 6.50
N VAL A 260 -18.84 -3.81 5.20
CA VAL A 260 -19.86 -3.59 4.14
C VAL A 260 -20.83 -4.77 4.04
N LEU A 261 -20.35 -6.00 4.21
CA LEU A 261 -21.19 -7.21 4.23
C LEU A 261 -21.94 -7.38 5.57
N GLU A 262 -21.30 -7.06 6.71
CA GLU A 262 -21.95 -7.04 8.03
C GLU A 262 -23.09 -6.01 8.07
N HIS A 263 -22.88 -4.80 7.53
CA HIS A 263 -23.90 -3.75 7.38
C HIS A 263 -25.06 -4.18 6.47
N ALA A 264 -24.79 -5.02 5.45
CA ALA A 264 -25.81 -5.63 4.61
C ALA A 264 -26.55 -6.82 5.28
N GLY A 265 -26.24 -7.15 6.54
CA GLY A 265 -26.93 -8.15 7.35
C GLY A 265 -26.34 -9.56 7.28
N PHE A 266 -25.14 -9.75 6.72
CA PHE A 266 -24.47 -11.04 6.65
C PHE A 266 -23.55 -11.29 7.86
N ARG A 267 -23.50 -12.55 8.33
CA ARG A 267 -22.56 -13.00 9.37
C ARG A 267 -21.21 -13.27 8.71
N VAL A 268 -20.23 -12.41 8.98
CA VAL A 268 -18.91 -12.45 8.31
C VAL A 268 -17.81 -12.80 9.32
N GLY A 269 -16.90 -13.71 8.94
CA GLY A 269 -15.67 -13.97 9.69
C GLY A 269 -14.41 -13.79 8.84
N VAL A 270 -13.24 -13.73 9.49
CA VAL A 270 -11.96 -13.43 8.83
C VAL A 270 -10.90 -14.47 9.21
N ILE A 271 -10.25 -15.08 8.21
CA ILE A 271 -9.03 -15.86 8.38
C ILE A 271 -7.86 -15.06 7.79
N ALA A 272 -7.09 -14.43 8.68
CA ALA A 272 -5.94 -13.59 8.34
C ALA A 272 -4.63 -14.39 8.38
N GLN A 273 -3.84 -14.32 7.30
CA GLN A 273 -2.57 -15.02 7.12
C GLN A 273 -2.57 -16.52 7.50
N PRO A 274 -3.51 -17.33 6.97
CA PRO A 274 -3.50 -18.78 7.21
C PRO A 274 -2.25 -19.45 6.62
N ASP A 275 -1.71 -20.43 7.34
CA ASP A 275 -0.65 -21.30 6.84
C ASP A 275 -1.13 -22.10 5.62
N TRP A 276 -0.65 -21.70 4.44
CA TRP A 276 -0.99 -22.29 3.16
C TRP A 276 -0.28 -23.63 2.89
N THR A 277 0.53 -24.13 3.82
CA THR A 277 1.11 -25.47 3.72
C THR A 277 0.13 -26.55 4.17
N SER A 278 -0.78 -26.26 5.10
CA SER A 278 -1.92 -27.13 5.45
C SER A 278 -3.26 -26.63 4.89
N LYS A 279 -4.25 -27.52 4.79
CA LYS A 279 -5.66 -27.15 4.58
C LYS A 279 -6.34 -26.74 5.89
N ASP A 280 -5.86 -27.24 7.04
CA ASP A 280 -6.59 -27.18 8.30
C ASP A 280 -6.68 -25.74 8.84
N ALA A 281 -5.70 -24.89 8.50
CA ALA A 281 -5.70 -23.45 8.76
C ALA A 281 -6.87 -22.69 8.09
N PHE A 282 -7.55 -23.30 7.11
CA PHE A 282 -8.72 -22.76 6.42
C PHE A 282 -10.03 -23.34 6.96
N GLU A 283 -9.97 -24.34 7.84
CA GLU A 283 -11.13 -25.02 8.43
C GLU A 283 -11.51 -24.45 9.82
N VAL A 284 -10.70 -23.52 10.35
CA VAL A 284 -10.82 -22.94 11.72
C VAL A 284 -12.11 -22.17 11.99
N LEU A 285 -12.76 -21.65 10.95
CA LEU A 285 -14.08 -21.00 10.99
C LEU A 285 -15.22 -21.89 10.44
N GLY A 286 -14.92 -23.14 10.10
CA GLY A 286 -15.89 -24.06 9.50
C GLY A 286 -16.32 -23.68 8.08
N LYS A 287 -17.47 -24.23 7.68
CA LYS A 287 -18.04 -24.07 6.34
C LYS A 287 -18.95 -22.82 6.30
N PRO A 288 -18.73 -21.85 5.40
CA PRO A 288 -19.65 -20.72 5.21
C PRO A 288 -20.90 -21.17 4.45
N ARG A 289 -22.05 -20.51 4.72
CA ARG A 289 -23.32 -20.81 4.04
C ARG A 289 -23.34 -20.38 2.58
N LEU A 290 -22.70 -19.26 2.23
CA LEU A 290 -22.70 -18.68 0.88
C LEU A 290 -21.37 -18.95 0.14
N PHE A 291 -20.28 -18.30 0.55
CA PHE A 291 -18.99 -18.38 -0.16
C PHE A 291 -17.78 -18.03 0.72
N PHE A 292 -16.59 -18.40 0.24
CA PHE A 292 -15.33 -17.82 0.70
C PHE A 292 -14.94 -16.64 -0.20
N SER A 293 -14.51 -15.54 0.40
CA SER A 293 -13.84 -14.44 -0.32
C SER A 293 -12.33 -14.53 -0.14
N VAL A 294 -11.54 -14.25 -1.19
CA VAL A 294 -10.07 -14.38 -1.13
C VAL A 294 -9.39 -13.12 -1.63
N SER A 295 -8.43 -12.60 -0.85
CA SER A 295 -7.54 -11.53 -1.29
C SER A 295 -6.09 -11.76 -0.86
N ALA A 296 -5.16 -11.18 -1.63
CA ALA A 296 -3.75 -11.10 -1.24
C ALA A 296 -3.50 -10.05 -0.14
N GLY A 297 -4.48 -9.19 0.17
CA GLY A 297 -4.36 -8.06 1.09
C GLY A 297 -4.21 -6.72 0.36
N ASN A 298 -3.69 -5.71 1.07
CA ASN A 298 -3.47 -4.35 0.62
C ASN A 298 -2.38 -4.19 -0.46
N ALA A 299 -1.70 -5.27 -0.84
CA ALA A 299 -0.66 -5.31 -1.88
C ALA A 299 -0.71 -6.62 -2.67
N ASP A 300 -0.19 -6.60 -3.91
CA ASP A 300 0.16 -7.83 -4.63
C ASP A 300 1.26 -8.59 -3.87
N SER A 301 1.12 -9.90 -3.70
CA SER A 301 1.99 -10.63 -2.78
C SER A 301 3.45 -10.69 -3.25
N LEU A 302 3.73 -10.54 -4.55
CA LEU A 302 5.10 -10.50 -5.06
C LEU A 302 5.77 -9.15 -4.78
N VAL A 303 5.02 -8.05 -4.90
CA VAL A 303 5.50 -6.70 -4.52
C VAL A 303 5.78 -6.62 -3.02
N ASN A 304 4.96 -7.33 -2.24
CA ASN A 304 5.05 -7.41 -0.79
C ASN A 304 6.14 -8.36 -0.28
N ASN A 305 6.42 -9.46 -1.00
CA ASN A 305 7.45 -10.43 -0.59
C ASN A 305 8.84 -10.11 -1.15
N TYR A 306 8.93 -9.40 -2.29
CA TYR A 306 10.18 -9.15 -3.01
C TYR A 306 10.50 -7.67 -3.24
N THR A 307 11.79 -7.40 -3.33
CA THR A 307 12.37 -6.14 -3.82
C THR A 307 12.32 -6.08 -5.36
N PRO A 308 12.54 -4.90 -5.99
CA PRO A 308 12.56 -4.76 -7.45
C PRO A 308 13.67 -5.55 -8.18
N LEU A 309 14.61 -6.15 -7.43
CA LEU A 309 15.69 -7.02 -7.93
C LEU A 309 15.45 -8.50 -7.61
N LEU A 310 14.25 -8.85 -7.11
CA LEU A 310 13.81 -10.20 -6.73
C LEU A 310 14.54 -10.82 -5.51
N TYR A 311 15.22 -10.02 -4.69
CA TYR A 311 15.58 -10.44 -3.31
C TYR A 311 14.34 -10.38 -2.41
N LYS A 312 14.18 -11.35 -1.51
CA LYS A 312 13.11 -11.32 -0.48
C LYS A 312 13.28 -10.12 0.45
N ARG A 313 12.17 -9.59 0.97
CA ARG A 313 12.16 -8.52 1.97
C ARG A 313 12.33 -9.06 3.38
N GLU A 314 12.95 -8.24 4.23
CA GLU A 314 13.23 -8.55 5.64
C GLU A 314 12.04 -8.22 6.57
N SER A 315 10.97 -7.60 6.05
CA SER A 315 9.75 -7.25 6.78
C SER A 315 8.53 -7.16 5.86
N ASP A 316 7.34 -7.46 6.41
CA ASP A 316 6.03 -7.21 5.82
C ASP A 316 5.26 -6.24 6.73
N MET A 317 4.96 -5.03 6.24
CA MET A 317 4.29 -3.99 7.03
C MET A 317 2.87 -4.37 7.47
N TYR A 318 2.21 -5.31 6.79
CA TYR A 318 0.85 -5.74 7.11
C TYR A 318 0.80 -7.04 7.93
N SER A 319 1.95 -7.62 8.29
CA SER A 319 2.04 -8.75 9.22
C SER A 319 2.11 -8.29 10.68
N PRO A 320 1.73 -9.16 11.65
CA PRO A 320 2.01 -8.93 13.07
C PRO A 320 3.53 -8.79 13.31
N GLY A 321 3.94 -7.83 14.14
CA GLY A 321 5.36 -7.54 14.43
C GLY A 321 6.21 -7.10 13.22
N GLY A 322 5.60 -6.93 12.05
CA GLY A 322 6.30 -6.74 10.78
C GLY A 322 6.85 -8.04 10.14
N GLN A 323 6.43 -9.23 10.61
CA GLN A 323 7.04 -10.51 10.29
C GLN A 323 6.97 -10.85 8.77
N PRO A 324 8.11 -11.03 8.08
CA PRO A 324 8.13 -11.43 6.68
C PRO A 324 7.73 -12.90 6.52
N GLY A 325 7.19 -13.25 5.35
CA GLY A 325 6.93 -14.66 4.99
C GLY A 325 5.70 -15.29 5.65
N LEU A 326 4.73 -14.49 6.11
CA LEU A 326 3.39 -14.94 6.48
C LEU A 326 2.38 -14.87 5.32
N ARG A 327 2.86 -14.52 4.11
CA ARG A 327 2.06 -14.39 2.89
C ARG A 327 2.65 -15.25 1.76
N PRO A 328 1.86 -16.11 1.09
CA PRO A 328 2.35 -16.89 -0.04
C PRO A 328 2.61 -16.04 -1.29
N ASP A 329 3.55 -16.48 -2.13
CA ASP A 329 3.71 -15.93 -3.48
C ASP A 329 2.50 -16.30 -4.35
N ARG A 330 1.87 -15.30 -4.99
CA ARG A 330 0.56 -15.41 -5.69
C ARG A 330 -0.52 -15.92 -4.73
N ALA A 331 -0.70 -15.18 -3.63
CA ALA A 331 -1.50 -15.59 -2.48
C ALA A 331 -2.93 -16.01 -2.84
N VAL A 332 -3.58 -15.35 -3.80
CA VAL A 332 -4.94 -15.71 -4.26
C VAL A 332 -4.98 -17.14 -4.82
N ILE A 333 -3.94 -17.55 -5.57
CA ILE A 333 -3.83 -18.91 -6.13
C ILE A 333 -3.58 -19.91 -5.00
N ALA A 334 -2.66 -19.62 -4.08
CA ALA A 334 -2.34 -20.52 -2.96
C ALA A 334 -3.54 -20.76 -2.04
N TYR A 335 -4.22 -19.69 -1.62
CA TYR A 335 -5.38 -19.75 -0.74
C TYR A 335 -6.59 -20.43 -1.42
N ALA A 336 -6.90 -20.11 -2.68
CA ALA A 336 -8.01 -20.76 -3.39
C ALA A 336 -7.81 -22.29 -3.53
N ASN A 337 -6.58 -22.75 -3.75
CA ASN A 337 -6.27 -24.18 -3.80
C ASN A 337 -6.47 -24.88 -2.44
N ARG A 338 -6.14 -24.23 -1.32
CA ARG A 338 -6.40 -24.79 0.03
C ARG A 338 -7.87 -24.80 0.40
N LEU A 339 -8.59 -23.71 0.10
CA LEU A 339 -10.03 -23.66 0.24
C LEU A 339 -10.73 -24.78 -0.54
N ARG A 340 -10.36 -25.03 -1.80
CA ARG A 340 -10.96 -26.10 -2.61
C ARG A 340 -10.60 -27.50 -2.10
N GLN A 341 -9.47 -27.65 -1.40
CA GLN A 341 -9.09 -28.90 -0.74
C GLN A 341 -9.88 -29.17 0.56
N ALA A 342 -10.19 -28.12 1.32
CA ALA A 342 -11.01 -28.20 2.54
C ALA A 342 -12.51 -28.32 2.23
N TYR A 343 -13.00 -27.53 1.28
CA TYR A 343 -14.41 -27.37 0.94
C TYR A 343 -14.64 -27.43 -0.58
N PRO A 344 -14.67 -28.64 -1.18
CA PRO A 344 -14.76 -28.81 -2.64
C PRO A 344 -15.95 -28.09 -3.30
N ASP A 345 -17.10 -28.08 -2.64
CA ASP A 345 -18.38 -27.59 -3.20
C ASP A 345 -18.69 -26.13 -2.88
N ILE A 346 -17.88 -25.43 -2.08
CA ILE A 346 -18.14 -24.03 -1.71
C ILE A 346 -17.63 -23.07 -2.79
N PRO A 347 -18.43 -22.05 -3.20
CA PRO A 347 -17.97 -20.98 -4.08
C PRO A 347 -16.80 -20.16 -3.53
N ILE A 348 -15.86 -19.81 -4.41
CA ILE A 348 -14.69 -18.97 -4.10
C ILE A 348 -14.72 -17.70 -4.96
N VAL A 349 -14.89 -16.55 -4.29
CA VAL A 349 -14.93 -15.21 -4.91
C VAL A 349 -13.62 -14.46 -4.60
N ALA A 350 -12.75 -14.27 -5.60
CA ALA A 350 -11.48 -13.58 -5.40
C ALA A 350 -11.57 -12.06 -5.65
N GLY A 351 -10.77 -11.26 -4.97
CA GLY A 351 -10.78 -9.80 -5.09
C GLY A 351 -9.54 -9.08 -4.53
N GLY A 352 -9.61 -7.75 -4.53
CA GLY A 352 -8.48 -6.88 -4.20
C GLY A 352 -7.46 -6.77 -5.34
N ILE A 353 -6.27 -6.21 -5.04
CA ILE A 353 -5.29 -5.79 -6.05
C ILE A 353 -4.77 -6.96 -6.89
N GLU A 354 -4.31 -8.05 -6.26
CA GLU A 354 -3.71 -9.19 -6.98
C GLU A 354 -4.69 -9.86 -7.95
N ALA A 355 -5.92 -10.15 -7.50
CA ALA A 355 -6.96 -10.72 -8.36
C ALA A 355 -7.40 -9.74 -9.46
N SER A 356 -7.51 -8.44 -9.15
CA SER A 356 -7.85 -7.41 -10.13
C SER A 356 -6.84 -7.33 -11.28
N LEU A 357 -5.55 -7.31 -10.97
CA LEU A 357 -4.50 -7.06 -11.97
C LEU A 357 -4.05 -8.33 -12.71
N ARG A 358 -4.48 -9.53 -12.27
CA ARG A 358 -4.14 -10.83 -12.86
C ARG A 358 -5.36 -11.59 -13.40
N ARG A 359 -6.42 -10.85 -13.74
CA ARG A 359 -7.71 -11.39 -14.24
C ARG A 359 -7.68 -11.84 -15.70
N PHE A 360 -6.66 -11.45 -16.47
CA PHE A 360 -6.37 -11.93 -17.83
C PHE A 360 -4.95 -12.52 -17.89
N ALA A 361 -4.53 -13.01 -19.06
CA ALA A 361 -3.14 -13.34 -19.32
C ALA A 361 -2.24 -12.10 -19.13
N GLU A 362 -1.17 -12.22 -18.35
CA GLU A 362 -0.37 -11.08 -17.87
C GLU A 362 1.06 -11.52 -17.53
N PHE A 363 2.04 -10.64 -17.72
CA PHE A 363 3.45 -10.90 -17.44
C PHE A 363 3.73 -10.95 -15.93
N ASP A 364 4.26 -12.08 -15.47
CA ASP A 364 4.66 -12.28 -14.09
C ASP A 364 6.18 -12.11 -13.94
N TYR A 365 6.59 -11.02 -13.27
CA TYR A 365 8.00 -10.66 -13.14
C TYR A 365 8.85 -11.67 -12.34
N LEU A 366 8.24 -12.51 -11.48
CA LEU A 366 8.97 -13.50 -10.69
C LEU A 366 9.28 -14.78 -11.50
N SER A 367 8.38 -15.21 -12.39
CA SER A 367 8.68 -16.27 -13.37
C SER A 367 9.31 -15.75 -14.67
N ASN A 368 9.30 -14.44 -14.91
CA ASN A 368 9.74 -13.79 -16.15
C ASN A 368 9.04 -14.38 -17.39
N ASP A 369 7.72 -14.58 -17.29
CA ASP A 369 6.90 -15.29 -18.27
C ASP A 369 5.45 -14.77 -18.26
N VAL A 370 4.70 -14.98 -19.34
CA VAL A 370 3.28 -14.62 -19.43
C VAL A 370 2.44 -15.73 -18.82
N ARG A 371 1.79 -15.45 -17.69
CA ARG A 371 0.90 -16.41 -17.03
C ARG A 371 -0.52 -16.33 -17.56
N GLN A 372 -1.29 -17.39 -17.35
CA GLN A 372 -2.73 -17.37 -17.57
C GLN A 372 -3.44 -16.46 -16.55
N SER A 373 -4.74 -16.22 -16.77
CA SER A 373 -5.63 -15.61 -15.76
C SER A 373 -5.64 -16.44 -14.48
N VAL A 374 -5.77 -15.78 -13.32
CA VAL A 374 -6.04 -16.45 -12.03
C VAL A 374 -7.26 -17.37 -12.10
N LEU A 375 -8.27 -17.08 -12.93
CA LEU A 375 -9.43 -17.96 -13.13
C LEU A 375 -9.11 -19.27 -13.88
N ALA A 376 -8.03 -19.31 -14.66
CA ALA A 376 -7.53 -20.50 -15.34
C ALA A 376 -6.47 -21.27 -14.53
N ASP A 377 -5.67 -20.57 -13.73
CA ASP A 377 -4.62 -21.13 -12.86
C ASP A 377 -5.12 -21.60 -11.47
N ALA A 378 -6.27 -21.10 -10.99
CA ALA A 378 -6.80 -21.38 -9.66
C ALA A 378 -8.27 -21.84 -9.68
N PRO A 379 -8.72 -22.60 -8.65
CA PRO A 379 -10.11 -23.04 -8.53
C PRO A 379 -11.04 -21.93 -7.97
N VAL A 380 -10.86 -20.70 -8.45
CA VAL A 380 -11.73 -19.54 -8.20
C VAL A 380 -12.92 -19.59 -9.16
N ASP A 381 -14.13 -19.23 -8.70
CA ASP A 381 -15.34 -19.26 -9.50
C ASP A 381 -15.65 -17.89 -10.14
N LEU A 382 -15.45 -16.82 -9.38
CA LEU A 382 -15.70 -15.44 -9.79
C LEU A 382 -14.57 -14.52 -9.26
N ILE A 383 -14.12 -13.56 -10.07
CA ILE A 383 -13.29 -12.44 -9.61
C ILE A 383 -14.15 -11.17 -9.54
N VAL A 384 -14.05 -10.43 -8.44
CA VAL A 384 -14.43 -9.01 -8.38
C VAL A 384 -13.18 -8.17 -8.63
N TYR A 385 -13.21 -7.29 -9.63
CA TYR A 385 -12.06 -6.45 -9.99
C TYR A 385 -12.35 -4.96 -9.78
N GLY A 386 -11.32 -4.25 -9.32
CA GLY A 386 -11.41 -2.86 -8.90
C GLY A 386 -11.90 -2.72 -7.46
N MET A 387 -12.57 -1.61 -7.16
CA MET A 387 -13.35 -1.46 -5.92
C MET A 387 -14.56 -2.39 -5.98
N GLY A 388 -14.90 -3.05 -4.86
CA GLY A 388 -15.74 -4.26 -4.84
C GLY A 388 -16.99 -4.18 -3.99
N GLU A 389 -17.22 -3.07 -3.30
CA GLU A 389 -18.25 -2.91 -2.27
C GLU A 389 -19.68 -3.12 -2.78
N LEU A 390 -19.98 -2.71 -4.02
CA LEU A 390 -21.30 -2.91 -4.62
C LEU A 390 -21.46 -4.33 -5.16
N GLN A 391 -20.44 -4.85 -5.86
CA GLN A 391 -20.46 -6.20 -6.42
C GLN A 391 -20.60 -7.25 -5.34
N ILE A 392 -19.88 -7.13 -4.21
CA ILE A 392 -19.92 -8.14 -3.16
C ILE A 392 -21.27 -8.13 -2.41
N LYS A 393 -21.91 -6.96 -2.24
CA LYS A 393 -23.29 -6.83 -1.74
C LYS A 393 -24.27 -7.56 -2.67
N GLU A 394 -24.19 -7.32 -3.98
CA GLU A 394 -25.06 -7.95 -4.99
C GLU A 394 -24.86 -9.48 -5.08
N ILE A 395 -23.60 -9.97 -5.11
CA ILE A 395 -23.28 -11.40 -5.11
C ILE A 395 -23.87 -12.09 -3.87
N ALA A 396 -23.67 -11.51 -2.69
CA ALA A 396 -24.19 -12.05 -1.43
C ALA A 396 -25.73 -12.04 -1.39
N ALA A 397 -26.38 -10.97 -1.85
CA ALA A 397 -27.83 -10.88 -1.91
C ALA A 397 -28.44 -11.94 -2.85
N ARG A 398 -27.90 -12.10 -4.06
CA ARG A 398 -28.34 -13.09 -5.05
C ARG A 398 -28.15 -14.53 -4.55
N MET A 399 -26.96 -14.85 -4.03
CA MET A 399 -26.70 -16.18 -3.47
C MET A 399 -27.58 -16.48 -2.25
N ASN A 400 -27.89 -15.47 -1.44
CA ASN A 400 -28.84 -15.61 -0.33
C ASN A 400 -30.29 -15.83 -0.81
N SER A 401 -30.65 -15.37 -2.01
CA SER A 401 -31.95 -15.65 -2.63
C SER A 401 -32.04 -17.02 -3.32
N GLY A 402 -30.91 -17.72 -3.50
CA GLY A 402 -30.82 -19.07 -4.08
C GLY A 402 -30.18 -19.17 -5.47
N GLU A 403 -29.78 -18.04 -6.08
CA GLU A 403 -29.02 -18.00 -7.34
C GLU A 403 -27.61 -18.57 -7.12
N LYS A 404 -27.14 -19.48 -7.98
CA LYS A 404 -25.81 -20.10 -7.83
C LYS A 404 -24.72 -19.15 -8.35
N ILE A 405 -23.51 -19.27 -7.80
CA ILE A 405 -22.33 -18.55 -8.32
C ILE A 405 -22.07 -18.82 -9.82
N SER A 406 -22.51 -19.98 -10.33
CA SER A 406 -22.42 -20.36 -11.74
C SER A 406 -23.39 -19.60 -12.65
N GLU A 407 -24.42 -18.96 -12.08
CA GLU A 407 -25.54 -18.32 -12.78
C GLU A 407 -25.36 -16.79 -12.80
N ILE A 408 -24.68 -16.24 -11.78
CA ILE A 408 -24.27 -14.84 -11.66
C ILE A 408 -23.21 -14.47 -12.73
N ARG A 409 -23.64 -13.93 -13.88
CA ARG A 409 -22.79 -13.63 -15.06
C ARG A 409 -22.90 -12.21 -15.61
N ASP A 410 -23.70 -11.35 -15.01
CA ASP A 410 -24.10 -10.03 -15.52
C ASP A 410 -23.51 -8.85 -14.72
N ILE A 411 -23.17 -9.05 -13.44
CA ILE A 411 -22.69 -8.00 -12.54
C ILE A 411 -21.43 -7.31 -13.11
N SER A 412 -21.49 -5.98 -13.26
CA SER A 412 -20.34 -5.15 -13.67
C SER A 412 -19.20 -5.18 -12.64
N GLY A 413 -17.96 -5.04 -13.10
CA GLY A 413 -16.78 -5.18 -12.24
C GLY A 413 -16.48 -6.62 -11.82
N THR A 414 -16.98 -7.62 -12.56
CA THR A 414 -16.65 -9.04 -12.35
C THR A 414 -15.99 -9.70 -13.57
N VAL A 415 -15.23 -10.77 -13.32
CA VAL A 415 -14.69 -11.68 -14.34
C VAL A 415 -15.05 -13.11 -13.98
N TRP A 416 -15.52 -13.87 -14.97
CA TRP A 416 -15.96 -15.25 -14.85
C TRP A 416 -15.37 -16.11 -15.98
N LYS A 417 -15.62 -17.44 -15.95
CA LYS A 417 -15.07 -18.39 -16.92
C LYS A 417 -16.10 -19.39 -17.47
N MET A 418 -15.89 -19.88 -18.69
CA MET A 418 -16.73 -20.92 -19.33
C MET A 418 -15.91 -22.07 -19.96
N PRO A 419 -16.54 -23.20 -20.31
CA PRO A 419 -15.89 -24.25 -21.10
C PRO A 419 -15.60 -23.79 -22.54
N VAL A 420 -14.47 -24.24 -23.12
CA VAL A 420 -14.09 -23.93 -24.51
C VAL A 420 -15.10 -24.47 -25.53
N ARG A 421 -15.87 -25.51 -25.19
CA ARG A 421 -16.95 -26.04 -26.03
C ARG A 421 -18.07 -25.01 -26.23
N GLU A 422 -18.56 -24.42 -25.13
CA GLU A 422 -19.66 -23.44 -25.18
C GLU A 422 -19.26 -22.19 -25.95
N TRP A 423 -18.00 -21.75 -25.80
CA TRP A 423 -17.47 -20.66 -26.62
C TRP A 423 -17.52 -20.97 -28.12
N LYS A 424 -17.13 -22.18 -28.53
CA LYS A 424 -17.21 -22.60 -29.94
C LYS A 424 -18.65 -22.70 -30.44
N ASN A 425 -19.59 -23.14 -29.61
CA ASN A 425 -21.01 -23.15 -29.95
C ASN A 425 -21.51 -21.73 -30.26
N ILE A 426 -21.23 -20.77 -29.35
CA ILE A 426 -21.64 -19.35 -29.47
C ILE A 426 -21.03 -18.69 -30.71
N LYS A 427 -19.73 -18.90 -31.00
CA LYS A 427 -19.11 -18.36 -32.22
C LYS A 427 -19.75 -18.94 -33.49
N ASN A 428 -20.00 -20.25 -33.53
CA ASN A 428 -20.62 -20.90 -34.69
C ASN A 428 -22.06 -20.41 -34.94
N GLN A 429 -22.86 -20.21 -33.89
CA GLN A 429 -24.19 -19.60 -33.99
C GLN A 429 -24.09 -18.17 -34.53
N THR A 430 -23.30 -17.31 -33.87
CA THR A 430 -23.07 -15.91 -34.28
C THR A 430 -22.63 -15.77 -35.74
N GLU A 431 -21.73 -16.65 -36.20
CA GLU A 431 -21.28 -16.69 -37.59
C GLU A 431 -22.36 -17.11 -38.58
N ASN A 432 -23.30 -17.99 -38.19
CA ASN A 432 -24.38 -18.43 -39.05
C ASN A 432 -25.49 -17.38 -39.12
N ASP A 433 -25.84 -16.76 -37.99
CA ASP A 433 -26.83 -15.68 -37.90
C ASP A 433 -26.39 -14.50 -38.80
N SER A 434 -25.14 -14.06 -38.66
CA SER A 434 -24.53 -13.01 -39.51
C SER A 434 -24.56 -13.35 -41.01
N LYS A 435 -24.48 -14.64 -41.38
CA LYS A 435 -24.56 -15.10 -42.78
C LYS A 435 -26.00 -15.20 -43.27
N SER A 436 -26.98 -15.37 -42.39
CA SER A 436 -28.41 -15.38 -42.73
C SER A 436 -28.93 -13.97 -43.02
N GLU A 437 -28.62 -12.99 -42.17
CA GLU A 437 -29.01 -11.58 -42.36
C GLU A 437 -28.44 -10.99 -43.67
N MET A 438 -27.21 -11.38 -44.04
CA MET A 438 -26.60 -11.00 -45.33
C MET A 438 -27.24 -11.67 -46.57
N ASN A 439 -27.99 -12.75 -46.40
CA ASN A 439 -28.72 -13.43 -47.48
C ASN A 439 -30.16 -12.92 -47.61
N ASP A 440 -30.85 -12.65 -46.50
CA ASP A 440 -32.17 -11.99 -46.54
C ASP A 440 -32.08 -10.55 -47.06
N SER A 441 -30.95 -9.87 -46.82
CA SER A 441 -30.60 -8.60 -47.48
C SER A 441 -30.42 -8.70 -49.01
N LYS A 442 -30.65 -9.86 -49.63
CA LYS A 442 -30.55 -10.14 -51.08
C LYS A 442 -31.74 -10.93 -51.64
N SER A 443 -32.77 -11.25 -50.85
CA SER A 443 -33.88 -12.12 -51.26
C SER A 443 -35.14 -11.38 -51.74
N GLU A 444 -35.19 -10.05 -51.67
CA GLU A 444 -36.23 -9.23 -52.32
C GLU A 444 -36.06 -9.16 -53.86
N MET A 445 -36.10 -10.31 -54.54
CA MET A 445 -36.58 -10.53 -55.92
C MET A 445 -36.29 -11.97 -56.38
N ASN A 446 -37.23 -12.90 -56.11
CA ASN A 446 -37.76 -13.83 -57.12
C ASN A 446 -38.87 -14.73 -56.52
N GLU A 447 -40.03 -14.74 -57.17
CA GLU A 447 -41.19 -15.56 -56.79
C GLU A 447 -41.25 -16.82 -57.68
N SER A 448 -40.92 -18.00 -57.14
CA SER A 448 -41.19 -19.28 -57.82
C SER A 448 -41.30 -20.46 -56.86
N LYS A 449 -42.11 -21.44 -57.23
CA LYS A 449 -42.56 -22.56 -56.38
C LYS A 449 -41.60 -23.74 -56.39
N SER A 450 -41.48 -24.43 -55.25
CA SER A 450 -41.12 -25.85 -55.18
C SER A 450 -41.77 -26.52 -53.95
N GLU A 451 -41.77 -27.85 -53.92
CA GLU A 451 -42.67 -28.68 -53.09
C GLU A 451 -42.08 -29.15 -51.74
N PRO A 452 -42.91 -29.60 -50.78
CA PRO A 452 -42.49 -29.82 -49.39
C PRO A 452 -41.61 -31.07 -49.22
N GLY A 453 -40.44 -30.90 -48.59
CA GLY A 453 -39.50 -31.97 -48.32
C GLY A 453 -38.89 -31.90 -46.92
N TYR A 454 -39.20 -32.92 -46.10
CA TYR A 454 -38.49 -33.30 -44.86
C TYR A 454 -38.46 -32.24 -43.74
N GLU A 455 -39.44 -32.31 -42.83
CA GLU A 455 -39.33 -31.70 -41.50
C GLU A 455 -38.16 -32.33 -40.72
N SER A 456 -36.99 -31.67 -40.71
CA SER A 456 -36.03 -31.93 -39.65
C SER A 456 -36.64 -31.45 -38.33
N LYS A 457 -36.70 -32.34 -37.33
CA LYS A 457 -37.10 -31.93 -35.98
C LYS A 457 -36.08 -30.93 -35.47
N ARG A 458 -36.45 -29.65 -35.47
CA ARG A 458 -35.80 -28.65 -34.63
C ARG A 458 -36.08 -29.03 -33.18
N GLU A 459 -35.20 -29.83 -32.59
CA GLU A 459 -35.06 -29.87 -31.14
C GLU A 459 -34.88 -28.41 -30.70
N ALA A 460 -35.72 -27.94 -29.78
CA ALA A 460 -35.69 -26.55 -29.36
C ALA A 460 -34.35 -26.31 -28.64
N GLU A 461 -33.40 -25.65 -29.33
CA GLU A 461 -32.09 -25.36 -28.76
C GLU A 461 -32.26 -24.59 -27.46
N HIS A 462 -31.94 -25.25 -26.36
CA HIS A 462 -32.22 -24.74 -25.02
C HIS A 462 -31.19 -23.65 -24.70
N GLU A 463 -31.48 -22.42 -25.14
CA GLU A 463 -30.58 -21.26 -25.13
C GLU A 463 -29.77 -21.20 -23.83
N SER A 464 -28.46 -21.44 -23.98
CA SER A 464 -27.56 -21.63 -22.85
C SER A 464 -27.44 -20.35 -22.03
N GLU A 465 -27.16 -20.53 -20.73
CA GLU A 465 -26.85 -19.41 -19.83
C GLU A 465 -25.69 -18.54 -20.33
N TYR A 466 -24.73 -19.16 -21.03
CA TYR A 466 -23.61 -18.47 -21.64
C TYR A 466 -24.01 -17.61 -22.85
N SER A 467 -24.87 -18.11 -23.75
CA SER A 467 -25.36 -17.35 -24.92
C SER A 467 -26.28 -16.21 -24.52
N LYS A 468 -27.10 -16.38 -23.47
CA LYS A 468 -27.90 -15.28 -22.88
C LYS A 468 -27.04 -14.10 -22.41
N SER A 469 -25.85 -14.38 -21.89
CA SER A 469 -24.90 -13.36 -21.43
C SER A 469 -24.02 -12.78 -22.56
N LEU A 470 -23.94 -13.42 -23.73
CA LEU A 470 -23.08 -13.05 -24.85
C LEU A 470 -23.82 -13.12 -26.20
N LYS A 471 -24.48 -12.00 -26.55
CA LYS A 471 -25.04 -11.80 -27.89
C LYS A 471 -23.98 -11.29 -28.87
N SER A 472 -24.24 -11.39 -30.17
CA SER A 472 -23.42 -10.70 -31.19
C SER A 472 -23.26 -9.20 -30.87
N ASP A 473 -22.16 -8.59 -31.34
CA ASP A 473 -21.71 -7.20 -31.08
C ASP A 473 -21.49 -6.76 -29.61
N SER A 474 -21.85 -7.59 -28.63
CA SER A 474 -21.85 -7.22 -27.20
C SER A 474 -20.47 -7.27 -26.51
N TYR A 475 -19.46 -7.84 -27.16
CA TYR A 475 -18.12 -8.06 -26.57
C TYR A 475 -16.98 -7.71 -27.54
N ILE A 476 -15.74 -7.73 -27.03
CA ILE A 476 -14.50 -7.69 -27.81
C ILE A 476 -13.69 -8.95 -27.45
N GLU A 477 -13.26 -9.70 -28.47
CA GLU A 477 -12.33 -10.82 -28.29
C GLU A 477 -10.90 -10.31 -28.24
N LEU A 478 -10.17 -10.70 -27.19
CA LEU A 478 -8.75 -10.45 -27.01
C LEU A 478 -7.93 -11.56 -27.68
N PRO A 479 -6.70 -11.28 -28.16
CA PRO A 479 -5.74 -12.32 -28.50
C PRO A 479 -5.64 -13.36 -27.38
N SER A 480 -5.67 -14.63 -27.77
CA SER A 480 -5.73 -15.76 -26.84
C SER A 480 -4.46 -15.88 -26.01
N PHE A 481 -4.53 -16.63 -24.91
CA PHE A 481 -3.36 -16.89 -24.05
C PHE A 481 -2.14 -17.36 -24.87
N SER A 482 -2.33 -18.32 -25.77
CA SER A 482 -1.25 -18.87 -26.61
C SER A 482 -0.64 -17.83 -27.55
N GLU A 483 -1.44 -16.91 -28.08
CA GLU A 483 -0.93 -15.81 -28.91
C GLU A 483 -0.13 -14.80 -28.10
N VAL A 484 -0.61 -14.41 -26.90
CA VAL A 484 0.10 -13.41 -26.07
C VAL A 484 1.31 -13.99 -25.32
N SER A 485 1.37 -15.30 -25.09
CA SER A 485 2.55 -15.96 -24.52
C SER A 485 3.68 -16.13 -25.54
N GLU A 486 3.35 -16.25 -26.83
CA GLU A 486 4.34 -16.47 -27.89
C GLU A 486 4.68 -15.19 -28.68
N ASN A 487 3.80 -14.18 -28.69
CA ASN A 487 3.97 -12.95 -29.47
C ASN A 487 3.77 -11.68 -28.62
N LYS A 488 4.87 -10.95 -28.41
CA LYS A 488 4.92 -9.66 -27.68
C LYS A 488 4.06 -8.56 -28.29
N GLU A 489 3.87 -8.54 -29.61
CA GLU A 489 3.00 -7.57 -30.28
C GLU A 489 1.53 -7.87 -29.96
N GLN A 490 1.15 -9.16 -29.93
CA GLN A 490 -0.20 -9.56 -29.52
C GLN A 490 -0.45 -9.31 -28.04
N TYR A 491 0.58 -9.47 -27.18
CA TYR A 491 0.52 -9.03 -25.79
C TYR A 491 0.24 -7.52 -25.70
N ALA A 492 0.99 -6.68 -26.43
CA ALA A 492 0.78 -5.23 -26.45
C ALA A 492 -0.62 -4.84 -26.94
N ARG A 493 -1.11 -5.51 -28.00
CA ARG A 493 -2.48 -5.32 -28.54
C ARG A 493 -3.55 -5.72 -27.53
N ALA A 494 -3.41 -6.87 -26.86
CA ALA A 494 -4.33 -7.32 -25.82
C ALA A 494 -4.35 -6.34 -24.63
N PHE A 495 -3.17 -5.93 -24.14
CA PHE A 495 -3.04 -4.94 -23.07
C PHE A 495 -3.72 -3.61 -23.44
N LYS A 496 -3.55 -3.11 -24.67
CA LYS A 496 -4.22 -1.90 -25.16
C LYS A 496 -5.73 -2.02 -25.06
N ILE A 497 -6.31 -3.10 -25.59
CA ILE A 497 -7.77 -3.32 -25.59
C ILE A 497 -8.30 -3.40 -24.14
N ILE A 498 -7.58 -4.08 -23.24
CA ILE A 498 -7.92 -4.12 -21.81
C ILE A 498 -7.90 -2.71 -21.21
N TYR A 499 -6.83 -1.95 -21.41
CA TYR A 499 -6.68 -0.58 -20.88
C TYR A 499 -7.79 0.36 -21.40
N GLU A 500 -8.12 0.28 -22.69
CA GLU A 500 -9.09 1.18 -23.33
C GLU A 500 -10.55 0.87 -22.95
N ASN A 501 -10.83 -0.32 -22.40
CA ASN A 501 -12.15 -0.72 -21.87
C ASN A 501 -12.30 -0.56 -20.35
N GLN A 502 -11.32 0.05 -19.66
CA GLN A 502 -11.36 0.32 -18.21
C GLN A 502 -12.10 1.62 -17.87
N ASN A 503 -13.27 1.80 -18.48
CA ASN A 503 -14.20 2.91 -18.27
C ASN A 503 -15.61 2.31 -18.03
N PRO A 504 -16.28 2.59 -16.89
CA PRO A 504 -17.56 1.95 -16.57
C PRO A 504 -18.73 2.41 -17.44
N VAL A 505 -18.60 3.53 -18.17
CA VAL A 505 -19.64 4.07 -19.06
C VAL A 505 -19.47 3.59 -20.50
N SER A 506 -18.24 3.32 -20.95
CA SER A 506 -17.94 2.99 -22.36
C SER A 506 -17.23 1.65 -22.58
N GLY A 507 -16.87 0.92 -21.53
CA GLY A 507 -16.20 -0.37 -21.63
C GLY A 507 -17.15 -1.48 -22.08
N LYS A 508 -16.70 -2.32 -23.02
CA LYS A 508 -17.44 -3.53 -23.44
C LYS A 508 -17.07 -4.75 -22.58
N LYS A 509 -17.85 -5.83 -22.72
CA LYS A 509 -17.40 -7.16 -22.27
C LYS A 509 -16.11 -7.54 -23.01
N LEU A 510 -15.13 -8.10 -22.32
CA LEU A 510 -13.89 -8.60 -22.93
C LEU A 510 -13.82 -10.12 -22.78
N VAL A 511 -13.46 -10.83 -23.85
CA VAL A 511 -13.35 -12.29 -23.88
C VAL A 511 -11.94 -12.70 -24.26
N GLN A 512 -11.27 -13.53 -23.47
CA GLN A 512 -9.97 -14.11 -23.81
C GLN A 512 -10.03 -15.64 -23.81
N PRO A 513 -9.75 -16.31 -24.94
CA PRO A 513 -9.57 -17.76 -24.98
C PRO A 513 -8.29 -18.21 -24.26
N HIS A 514 -8.40 -19.21 -23.39
CA HIS A 514 -7.28 -19.94 -22.77
C HIS A 514 -7.37 -21.44 -23.16
N PRO A 515 -6.30 -22.24 -23.05
CA PRO A 515 -6.29 -23.62 -23.58
C PRO A 515 -7.33 -24.57 -22.98
N LYS A 516 -7.81 -24.30 -21.76
CA LYS A 516 -8.77 -25.15 -21.02
C LYS A 516 -10.10 -24.46 -20.69
N THR A 517 -10.19 -23.15 -20.84
CA THR A 517 -11.36 -22.34 -20.45
C THR A 517 -11.36 -21.03 -21.24
N VAL A 518 -12.45 -20.29 -21.24
CA VAL A 518 -12.51 -18.93 -21.80
C VAL A 518 -12.86 -17.98 -20.68
N ILE A 519 -12.15 -16.85 -20.60
CA ILE A 519 -12.26 -15.85 -19.53
C ILE A 519 -13.06 -14.65 -20.04
N ILE A 520 -14.07 -14.22 -19.30
CA ILE A 520 -15.00 -13.16 -19.68
C ILE A 520 -15.02 -12.09 -18.58
N GLN A 521 -14.62 -10.87 -18.91
CA GLN A 521 -14.75 -9.68 -18.07
C GLN A 521 -16.06 -8.96 -18.44
N ASN A 522 -16.91 -8.68 -17.45
CA ASN A 522 -18.01 -7.72 -17.57
C ASN A 522 -17.48 -6.26 -17.48
N PRO A 523 -18.16 -5.25 -18.06
CA PRO A 523 -17.72 -3.85 -17.99
C PRO A 523 -17.41 -3.40 -16.55
N PRO A 524 -16.50 -2.43 -16.33
CA PRO A 524 -16.14 -2.02 -14.98
C PRO A 524 -17.35 -1.55 -14.17
N MET A 525 -17.34 -1.79 -12.86
CA MET A 525 -18.37 -1.23 -12.00
C MET A 525 -18.23 0.29 -11.95
N ARG A 526 -19.36 1.00 -11.91
CA ARG A 526 -19.37 2.45 -11.74
C ARG A 526 -18.66 2.85 -10.45
N GLU A 527 -18.11 4.07 -10.45
CA GLU A 527 -17.65 4.72 -9.24
C GLU A 527 -18.76 4.82 -8.16
N LEU A 528 -18.34 4.84 -6.89
CA LEU A 528 -19.23 5.14 -5.77
C LEU A 528 -19.63 6.62 -5.82
N THR A 529 -20.90 6.91 -5.55
CA THR A 529 -21.41 8.27 -5.31
C THR A 529 -20.88 8.82 -3.98
N GLU A 530 -21.00 10.14 -3.77
CA GLU A 530 -20.54 10.78 -2.52
C GLU A 530 -21.25 10.20 -1.27
N ALA A 531 -22.54 9.86 -1.38
CA ALA A 531 -23.30 9.21 -0.31
C ALA A 531 -22.91 7.74 -0.06
N GLU A 532 -22.54 6.97 -1.09
CA GLU A 532 -22.05 5.59 -0.92
C GLU A 532 -20.61 5.55 -0.40
N MET A 533 -19.79 6.55 -0.77
CA MET A 533 -18.48 6.77 -0.16
C MET A 533 -18.64 7.06 1.34
N ASP A 534 -19.59 7.91 1.71
CA ASP A 534 -19.88 8.21 3.12
C ASP A 534 -20.42 6.97 3.86
N GLU A 535 -21.36 6.20 3.29
CA GLU A 535 -21.84 4.90 3.84
C GLU A 535 -20.67 3.99 4.18
N VAL A 536 -19.74 3.78 3.23
CA VAL A 536 -18.60 2.85 3.39
C VAL A 536 -17.59 3.33 4.42
N TYR A 537 -17.32 4.64 4.52
CA TYR A 537 -16.30 5.17 5.44
C TYR A 537 -16.83 5.48 6.86
N GLU A 538 -18.16 5.53 7.06
CA GLU A 538 -18.79 5.74 8.38
C GLU A 538 -19.27 4.45 9.06
N LEU A 539 -18.98 3.29 8.47
CA LEU A 539 -19.15 1.99 9.15
C LEU A 539 -18.33 1.94 10.46
N PRO A 540 -18.74 1.14 11.46
CA PRO A 540 -18.18 1.18 12.82
C PRO A 540 -16.80 0.49 12.93
N TYR A 541 -15.80 1.01 12.23
CA TYR A 541 -14.41 0.57 12.31
C TYR A 541 -13.81 0.85 13.70
N LEU A 542 -13.21 -0.16 14.31
CA LEU A 542 -12.52 -0.04 15.60
C LEU A 542 -11.22 0.77 15.52
N ARG A 543 -10.62 0.92 14.33
CA ARG A 543 -9.31 1.54 14.06
C ARG A 543 -8.16 0.88 14.82
N LEU A 544 -8.29 -0.42 15.09
CA LEU A 544 -7.37 -1.24 15.87
C LEU A 544 -7.03 -2.54 15.14
N GLU A 545 -5.89 -3.13 15.49
CA GLU A 545 -5.53 -4.50 15.14
C GLU A 545 -6.28 -5.53 16.02
N HIS A 546 -6.56 -6.71 15.48
CA HIS A 546 -7.26 -7.77 16.21
C HIS A 546 -6.54 -8.15 17.52
N PRO A 547 -7.25 -8.37 18.65
CA PRO A 547 -6.63 -8.49 19.97
C PRO A 547 -5.67 -9.68 20.14
N SER A 548 -5.72 -10.67 19.24
CA SER A 548 -4.81 -11.82 19.19
C SER A 548 -3.36 -11.50 18.81
N TYR A 549 -3.05 -10.28 18.37
CA TYR A 549 -1.68 -9.88 18.02
C TYR A 549 -0.94 -9.24 19.21
N GLU A 550 0.22 -9.79 19.58
CA GLU A 550 1.04 -9.29 20.70
C GLU A 550 1.98 -8.13 20.31
N GLU A 551 2.51 -8.15 19.08
CA GLU A 551 3.55 -7.21 18.63
C GLU A 551 3.03 -6.06 17.74
N GLY A 552 1.71 -5.91 17.64
CA GLY A 552 1.04 -4.89 16.80
C GLY A 552 1.17 -5.14 15.29
N VAL A 553 0.62 -4.25 14.47
CA VAL A 553 0.70 -4.32 12.98
C VAL A 553 1.25 -3.00 12.43
N PRO A 554 2.50 -2.94 11.91
CA PRO A 554 3.16 -1.68 11.54
C PRO A 554 2.41 -0.81 10.50
N GLY A 555 1.60 -1.43 9.64
CA GLY A 555 0.76 -0.74 8.66
C GLY A 555 -0.35 0.11 9.30
N LEU A 556 -0.81 -0.24 10.50
CA LEU A 556 -1.81 0.56 11.23
C LEU A 556 -1.23 1.91 11.64
N ASP A 557 -0.01 1.97 12.19
CA ASP A 557 0.63 3.21 12.65
C ASP A 557 0.74 4.28 11.54
N VAL A 558 0.85 3.85 10.28
CA VAL A 558 0.91 4.73 9.10
C VAL A 558 -0.46 5.38 8.80
N VAL A 559 -1.56 4.68 9.06
CA VAL A 559 -2.93 5.12 8.68
C VAL A 559 -3.78 5.60 9.85
N LYS A 560 -3.41 5.30 11.10
CA LYS A 560 -4.26 5.44 12.30
C LYS A 560 -4.94 6.80 12.46
N ASN A 561 -4.19 7.89 12.30
CA ASN A 561 -4.68 9.27 12.38
C ASN A 561 -4.80 9.92 10.98
N SER A 562 -4.98 9.12 9.93
CA SER A 562 -5.12 9.58 8.55
C SER A 562 -6.55 9.31 8.05
N ILE A 563 -7.06 10.18 7.17
CA ILE A 563 -8.42 10.08 6.62
C ILE A 563 -8.37 10.08 5.09
N THR A 564 -9.04 9.10 4.48
CA THR A 564 -9.30 9.07 3.04
C THR A 564 -10.41 10.05 2.70
N SER A 565 -10.10 11.09 1.93
CA SER A 565 -11.06 12.09 1.43
C SER A 565 -11.67 11.72 0.08
N HIS A 566 -10.95 10.96 -0.74
CA HIS A 566 -11.39 10.53 -2.06
C HIS A 566 -10.65 9.28 -2.55
N ARG A 567 -11.19 8.66 -3.60
CA ARG A 567 -10.59 7.55 -4.36
C ARG A 567 -10.48 7.89 -5.85
N GLY A 568 -9.68 7.11 -6.57
CA GLY A 568 -9.46 7.27 -8.01
C GLY A 568 -8.36 8.28 -8.34
N CYS A 569 -7.84 8.23 -9.57
CA CYS A 569 -6.73 9.11 -9.98
C CYS A 569 -6.71 9.34 -11.51
N PHE A 570 -7.04 10.56 -11.95
CA PHE A 570 -6.88 10.97 -13.36
C PHE A 570 -5.40 11.16 -13.77
N GLY A 571 -4.46 10.97 -12.85
CA GLY A 571 -3.03 11.28 -13.01
C GLY A 571 -2.28 10.45 -14.06
N GLY A 572 -2.80 9.28 -14.45
CA GLY A 572 -2.44 8.56 -15.68
C GLY A 572 -1.02 7.95 -15.78
N CYS A 573 -0.23 7.96 -14.70
CA CYS A 573 1.17 7.53 -14.71
C CYS A 573 1.33 6.06 -15.12
N SER A 574 2.22 5.79 -16.08
CA SER A 574 2.27 4.50 -16.80
C SER A 574 2.67 3.29 -15.96
N PHE A 575 3.39 3.52 -14.86
CA PHE A 575 3.85 2.54 -13.89
C PHE A 575 2.89 2.36 -12.69
N CYS A 576 1.72 3.03 -12.68
CA CYS A 576 0.82 3.07 -11.53
C CYS A 576 -0.47 2.27 -11.76
N ALA A 577 -0.67 1.20 -10.99
CA ALA A 577 -1.87 0.35 -11.09
C ALA A 577 -3.18 1.00 -10.59
N ILE A 578 -3.12 2.17 -9.93
CA ILE A 578 -4.30 2.82 -9.34
C ILE A 578 -5.38 3.08 -10.39
N THR A 579 -5.02 3.49 -11.62
CA THR A 579 -6.01 3.73 -12.69
C THR A 579 -6.76 2.46 -13.13
N GLN A 580 -6.20 1.28 -12.85
CA GLN A 580 -6.74 -0.03 -13.22
C GLN A 580 -7.56 -0.67 -12.09
N HIS A 581 -7.48 -0.13 -10.87
CA HIS A 581 -8.13 -0.67 -9.68
C HIS A 581 -9.12 0.32 -9.03
N GLN A 582 -8.78 1.61 -8.92
CA GLN A 582 -9.69 2.66 -8.43
C GLN A 582 -10.31 3.51 -9.55
N GLY A 583 -9.94 3.28 -10.82
CA GLY A 583 -10.41 4.08 -11.95
C GLY A 583 -9.72 5.44 -12.09
N ARG A 584 -10.24 6.24 -13.04
CA ARG A 584 -9.67 7.54 -13.43
C ARG A 584 -10.52 8.76 -13.07
N ALA A 585 -11.81 8.60 -12.74
CA ALA A 585 -12.59 9.66 -12.12
C ALA A 585 -12.21 9.81 -10.63
N ILE A 586 -12.76 10.82 -9.95
CA ILE A 586 -12.62 11.00 -8.50
C ILE A 586 -13.96 10.74 -7.80
N SER A 587 -14.00 9.74 -6.93
CA SER A 587 -15.07 9.59 -5.93
C SER A 587 -14.69 10.36 -4.68
N ASN A 588 -15.39 11.44 -4.38
CA ASN A 588 -15.21 12.22 -3.15
C ASN A 588 -16.11 11.67 -2.04
N ARG A 589 -15.76 11.95 -0.78
CA ARG A 589 -16.68 11.97 0.37
C ARG A 589 -17.23 13.38 0.62
N SER A 590 -18.34 13.49 1.34
CA SER A 590 -18.77 14.79 1.87
C SER A 590 -17.73 15.35 2.85
N GLU A 591 -17.74 16.66 3.06
CA GLU A 591 -16.87 17.25 4.08
C GLU A 591 -17.34 16.82 5.48
N GLU A 592 -18.65 16.68 5.64
CA GLU A 592 -19.37 16.29 6.84
C GLU A 592 -19.00 14.87 7.30
N SER A 593 -18.82 13.92 6.37
CA SER A 593 -18.32 12.56 6.65
C SER A 593 -16.88 12.58 7.16
N ILE A 594 -16.01 13.36 6.51
CA ILE A 594 -14.60 13.49 6.87
C ILE A 594 -14.47 14.16 8.24
N ILE A 595 -15.36 15.10 8.58
CA ILE A 595 -15.42 15.74 9.91
C ILE A 595 -15.84 14.73 10.98
N ARG A 596 -16.86 13.88 10.77
CA ARG A 596 -17.26 12.85 11.75
C ARG A 596 -16.16 11.80 12.00
N GLU A 597 -15.40 11.42 10.97
CA GLU A 597 -14.22 10.57 11.16
C GLU A 597 -13.09 11.32 11.90
N ALA A 598 -12.91 12.62 11.65
CA ALA A 598 -11.96 13.43 12.40
C ALA A 598 -12.35 13.58 13.88
N GLU A 599 -13.63 13.80 14.21
CA GLU A 599 -14.15 13.79 15.58
C GLU A 599 -13.83 12.46 16.27
N THR A 600 -14.10 11.34 15.59
CA THR A 600 -13.77 9.98 16.07
C THR A 600 -12.26 9.79 16.32
N ILE A 601 -11.40 10.39 15.48
CA ILE A 601 -9.94 10.36 15.67
C ILE A 601 -9.51 11.29 16.82
N ILE A 602 -10.15 12.44 17.02
CA ILE A 602 -9.84 13.39 18.10
C ILE A 602 -10.22 12.79 19.47
N ASP A 603 -11.38 12.13 19.56
CA ASP A 603 -11.81 11.36 20.73
C ASP A 603 -10.99 10.08 20.95
N SER A 604 -10.16 9.67 19.99
CA SER A 604 -9.27 8.51 20.17
C SER A 604 -8.31 8.78 21.32
N PRO A 605 -8.19 7.87 22.30
CA PRO A 605 -7.37 8.09 23.48
C PRO A 605 -5.92 8.51 23.16
N ASP A 606 -5.30 7.92 22.15
CA ASP A 606 -3.90 8.16 21.75
C ASP A 606 -3.70 9.30 20.74
N PHE A 607 -4.77 10.07 20.44
CA PHE A 607 -4.64 11.27 19.63
C PHE A 607 -3.66 12.27 20.26
N ASN A 608 -2.77 12.79 19.42
CA ASN A 608 -1.67 13.67 19.82
C ASN A 608 -1.86 15.11 19.32
N GLY A 609 -3.07 15.45 18.85
CA GLY A 609 -3.37 16.72 18.20
C GLY A 609 -2.87 16.82 16.75
N ILE A 610 -2.48 15.71 16.12
CA ILE A 610 -2.02 15.68 14.72
C ILE A 610 -2.85 14.67 13.92
N ILE A 611 -3.54 15.18 12.90
CA ILE A 611 -4.05 14.37 11.80
C ILE A 611 -2.90 14.16 10.82
N ASN A 612 -2.50 12.90 10.63
CA ASN A 612 -1.28 12.50 9.92
C ASN A 612 -1.38 12.66 8.39
N GLY A 613 -2.58 12.57 7.83
CA GLY A 613 -2.82 12.78 6.41
C GLY A 613 -4.29 12.95 6.06
N ILE A 614 -4.56 13.81 5.06
CA ILE A 614 -5.86 13.99 4.39
C ILE A 614 -5.62 13.86 2.89
N GLY A 615 -6.28 12.92 2.21
CA GLY A 615 -6.04 12.73 0.78
C GLY A 615 -6.63 11.45 0.20
N GLY A 616 -6.08 11.04 -0.93
CA GLY A 616 -6.35 9.78 -1.63
C GLY A 616 -5.06 9.34 -2.35
N PRO A 617 -5.13 8.80 -3.58
CA PRO A 617 -3.96 8.54 -4.42
C PRO A 617 -2.99 9.71 -4.60
N SER A 618 -3.48 10.94 -4.45
CA SER A 618 -2.67 12.13 -4.18
C SER A 618 -3.45 13.03 -3.21
N ALA A 619 -2.78 13.86 -2.40
CA ALA A 619 -3.49 14.72 -1.44
C ALA A 619 -4.38 15.76 -2.14
N ASN A 620 -3.95 16.28 -3.29
CA ASN A 620 -4.55 17.46 -3.93
C ASN A 620 -5.40 17.16 -5.18
N MET A 621 -6.28 16.15 -5.09
CA MET A 621 -7.33 15.89 -6.09
C MET A 621 -8.76 15.93 -5.52
N TYR A 622 -8.94 16.13 -4.20
CA TYR A 622 -10.26 16.22 -3.57
C TYR A 622 -11.08 17.38 -4.13
N GLY A 623 -12.33 17.11 -4.50
CA GLY A 623 -13.27 18.06 -5.09
C GLY A 623 -13.08 18.33 -6.59
N MET A 624 -12.02 17.82 -7.23
CA MET A 624 -11.78 17.99 -8.66
C MET A 624 -12.74 17.13 -9.51
N SER A 625 -13.12 17.63 -10.68
CA SER A 625 -14.15 17.02 -11.52
C SER A 625 -13.95 17.25 -13.02
N CYS A 626 -14.58 16.44 -13.87
CA CYS A 626 -14.63 16.66 -15.31
C CYS A 626 -16.07 16.48 -15.81
N PRO A 627 -16.64 17.39 -16.62
CA PRO A 627 -17.99 17.27 -17.18
C PRO A 627 -18.24 16.02 -18.05
N THR A 628 -17.19 15.25 -18.40
CA THR A 628 -17.34 13.99 -19.14
C THR A 628 -17.56 12.77 -18.28
N TRP A 629 -17.14 12.77 -17.00
CA TRP A 629 -17.04 11.53 -16.21
C TRP A 629 -18.39 10.82 -16.05
N GLU A 630 -19.44 11.53 -15.65
CA GLU A 630 -20.80 10.99 -15.50
C GLU A 630 -21.36 10.43 -16.83
N LYS A 631 -21.11 11.11 -17.96
CA LYS A 631 -21.83 10.87 -19.24
C LYS A 631 -21.05 10.06 -20.27
N LYS A 632 -19.73 9.93 -20.09
CA LYS A 632 -18.77 9.27 -21.01
C LYS A 632 -17.56 8.64 -20.28
N GLY A 633 -17.51 8.71 -18.95
CA GLY A 633 -16.34 8.33 -18.17
C GLY A 633 -15.10 9.19 -18.44
N ALA A 634 -13.93 8.64 -18.10
CA ALA A 634 -12.64 9.26 -18.39
C ALA A 634 -12.23 9.04 -19.85
N CYS A 635 -11.67 10.07 -20.49
CA CYS A 635 -11.31 10.02 -21.92
C CYS A 635 -10.25 8.94 -22.21
N THR A 636 -10.60 7.97 -23.06
CA THR A 636 -9.80 6.78 -23.39
C THR A 636 -8.37 7.13 -23.82
N HIS A 637 -8.22 7.91 -24.89
CA HIS A 637 -6.91 8.20 -25.50
C HIS A 637 -6.34 9.59 -25.12
N LYS A 638 -6.82 10.22 -24.03
CA LYS A 638 -6.31 11.53 -23.55
C LYS A 638 -5.86 11.45 -22.10
N ASN A 639 -4.62 11.88 -21.84
CA ASN A 639 -4.11 12.12 -20.49
C ASN A 639 -4.65 13.47 -19.96
N CYS A 640 -4.88 13.56 -18.65
CA CYS A 640 -5.53 14.74 -18.05
C CYS A 640 -4.55 15.84 -17.59
N LEU A 641 -3.25 15.53 -17.49
CA LEU A 641 -2.21 16.37 -16.90
C LEU A 641 -0.91 16.49 -17.73
N VAL A 642 -0.79 15.76 -18.83
CA VAL A 642 0.43 15.66 -19.64
C VAL A 642 0.05 15.72 -21.12
N PRO A 643 0.69 16.59 -21.95
CA PRO A 643 1.81 17.47 -21.62
C PRO A 643 1.45 18.68 -20.74
N THR A 644 0.15 19.01 -20.63
CA THR A 644 -0.37 20.10 -19.79
C THR A 644 -1.68 19.68 -19.12
N VAL A 645 -2.11 20.44 -18.10
CA VAL A 645 -3.42 20.25 -17.44
C VAL A 645 -4.53 20.50 -18.45
N CYS A 646 -5.48 19.56 -18.55
CA CYS A 646 -6.59 19.63 -19.49
C CYS A 646 -7.53 20.81 -19.19
N PRO A 647 -7.80 21.74 -20.13
CA PRO A 647 -8.68 22.89 -19.89
C PRO A 647 -10.15 22.54 -19.56
N SER A 648 -10.57 21.29 -19.74
CA SER A 648 -11.91 20.79 -19.38
C SER A 648 -11.96 20.11 -18.00
N LEU A 649 -10.82 19.98 -17.31
CA LEU A 649 -10.74 19.48 -15.94
C LEU A 649 -10.93 20.65 -14.97
N ASN A 650 -11.93 20.57 -14.09
CA ASN A 650 -12.00 21.44 -12.93
C ASN A 650 -10.88 21.03 -11.95
N SER A 651 -9.83 21.85 -11.90
CA SER A 651 -8.64 21.67 -11.08
C SER A 651 -8.54 22.69 -9.94
N SER A 652 -9.67 23.30 -9.53
CA SER A 652 -9.74 24.12 -8.31
C SER A 652 -9.46 23.28 -7.06
N HIS A 653 -8.80 23.88 -6.07
CA HIS A 653 -8.62 23.30 -4.74
C HIS A 653 -9.65 23.82 -3.70
N ASP A 654 -10.68 24.58 -4.09
CA ASP A 654 -11.61 25.27 -3.18
C ASP A 654 -12.23 24.33 -2.11
N ARG A 655 -12.79 23.18 -2.50
CA ARG A 655 -13.34 22.18 -1.55
C ARG A 655 -12.27 21.63 -0.61
N LEU A 656 -11.05 21.41 -1.10
CA LEU A 656 -9.93 20.93 -0.28
C LEU A 656 -9.44 22.02 0.69
N LEU A 657 -9.41 23.28 0.28
CA LEU A 657 -9.01 24.41 1.14
C LEU A 657 -10.07 24.69 2.21
N LYS A 658 -11.36 24.58 1.88
CA LYS A 658 -12.46 24.61 2.85
C LYS A 658 -12.33 23.49 3.87
N LEU A 659 -12.18 22.24 3.42
CA LEU A 659 -12.00 21.07 4.29
C LEU A 659 -10.77 21.19 5.20
N LEU A 660 -9.60 21.49 4.64
CA LEU A 660 -8.34 21.65 5.38
C LEU A 660 -8.38 22.82 6.38
N LYS A 661 -9.16 23.87 6.10
CA LYS A 661 -9.45 24.93 7.06
C LYS A 661 -10.32 24.41 8.19
N THR A 662 -11.46 23.79 7.90
CA THR A 662 -12.40 23.27 8.91
C THR A 662 -11.70 22.31 9.88
N LEU A 663 -10.99 21.31 9.35
CA LEU A 663 -10.25 20.33 10.15
C LEU A 663 -9.16 20.95 11.04
N ARG A 664 -8.57 22.08 10.63
CA ARG A 664 -7.56 22.83 11.39
C ARG A 664 -8.17 23.73 12.47
N GLU A 665 -9.45 24.04 12.37
CA GLU A 665 -10.21 24.89 13.31
C GLU A 665 -11.04 24.07 14.32
N MET A 666 -10.98 22.73 14.24
CA MET A 666 -11.58 21.82 15.22
C MET A 666 -10.87 21.86 16.60
N PRO A 667 -11.59 21.61 17.71
CA PRO A 667 -10.99 21.44 19.03
C PRO A 667 -9.87 20.39 19.06
N ASP A 668 -8.86 20.62 19.91
CA ASP A 668 -7.69 19.77 20.16
C ASP A 668 -6.80 19.39 18.95
N VAL A 669 -7.20 19.72 17.72
CA VAL A 669 -6.34 19.64 16.52
C VAL A 669 -5.30 20.75 16.56
N ARG A 670 -4.03 20.35 16.75
CA ARG A 670 -2.86 21.24 16.69
C ARG A 670 -2.26 21.33 15.29
N LYS A 671 -2.43 20.29 14.46
CA LYS A 671 -2.00 20.28 13.06
C LYS A 671 -2.76 19.26 12.21
N VAL A 672 -3.05 19.64 10.98
CA VAL A 672 -3.51 18.74 9.91
C VAL A 672 -2.39 18.66 8.88
N LEU A 673 -1.81 17.49 8.67
CA LEU A 673 -0.82 17.27 7.62
C LEU A 673 -1.49 16.77 6.34
N THR A 674 -0.87 17.00 5.18
CA THR A 674 -1.30 16.29 3.95
C THR A 674 -0.98 14.80 4.03
N GLY A 675 0.19 14.43 4.57
CA GLY A 675 0.67 13.04 4.74
C GLY A 675 1.08 12.35 3.43
N TYR A 676 0.18 12.39 2.44
CA TYR A 676 0.31 11.84 1.10
C TYR A 676 1.11 12.77 0.16
N GLY A 677 1.56 12.23 -0.98
CA GLY A 677 2.26 13.00 -2.01
C GLY A 677 1.33 13.94 -2.79
N VAL A 678 1.83 15.12 -3.17
CA VAL A 678 1.10 16.10 -3.99
C VAL A 678 1.54 16.04 -5.46
N ARG A 679 0.58 16.27 -6.38
CA ARG A 679 0.87 16.61 -7.78
C ARG A 679 1.34 18.05 -7.85
N PHE A 680 2.65 18.24 -8.07
CA PHE A 680 3.29 19.55 -8.18
C PHE A 680 2.76 20.37 -9.37
N ASP A 681 2.38 19.69 -10.44
CA ASP A 681 1.75 20.22 -11.65
C ASP A 681 0.32 20.73 -11.44
N LEU A 682 -0.41 20.19 -10.45
CA LEU A 682 -1.67 20.76 -9.97
C LEU A 682 -1.41 21.89 -8.96
N ALA A 683 -0.44 21.71 -8.04
CA ALA A 683 -0.13 22.69 -6.99
C ALA A 683 0.42 24.04 -7.52
N ILE A 684 0.80 24.14 -8.79
CA ILE A 684 1.14 25.42 -9.43
C ILE A 684 -0.03 26.15 -10.09
N GLN A 685 -1.17 25.49 -10.34
CA GLN A 685 -2.34 26.10 -11.01
C GLN A 685 -3.10 27.08 -10.10
N ASP A 686 -2.91 26.94 -8.79
CA ASP A 686 -3.55 27.70 -7.72
C ASP A 686 -2.46 28.28 -6.82
N ASP A 687 -2.50 29.59 -6.59
CA ASP A 687 -1.53 30.31 -5.73
C ASP A 687 -1.89 30.13 -4.25
N GLY A 688 -3.17 30.32 -3.89
CA GLY A 688 -3.68 30.18 -2.53
C GLY A 688 -3.57 28.76 -1.98
N TYR A 689 -3.66 27.74 -2.85
CA TYR A 689 -3.39 26.35 -2.46
C TYR A 689 -1.94 26.16 -1.98
N LEU A 690 -0.95 26.63 -2.74
CA LEU A 690 0.46 26.41 -2.39
C LEU A 690 0.87 27.19 -1.14
N GLU A 691 0.36 28.42 -0.99
CA GLU A 691 0.53 29.23 0.21
C GLU A 691 -0.05 28.53 1.45
N THR A 692 -1.31 28.09 1.38
CA THR A 692 -1.99 27.39 2.49
C THR A 692 -1.31 26.06 2.83
N LEU A 693 -0.89 25.30 1.81
CA LEU A 693 -0.13 24.05 1.95
C LEU A 693 1.15 24.28 2.74
N CYS A 694 1.97 25.26 2.32
CA CYS A 694 3.22 25.58 3.00
C CYS A 694 2.98 26.13 4.41
N GLN A 695 2.03 27.05 4.58
CA GLN A 695 1.80 27.74 5.85
C GLN A 695 1.33 26.79 6.97
N TYR A 696 0.46 25.83 6.67
CA TYR A 696 -0.18 25.00 7.71
C TYR A 696 0.07 23.49 7.57
N HIS A 697 0.11 22.94 6.36
CA HIS A 697 -0.11 21.50 6.13
C HIS A 697 1.16 20.69 5.83
N VAL A 698 2.31 21.36 5.71
CA VAL A 698 3.63 20.72 5.56
C VAL A 698 4.33 20.53 6.91
N GLY A 699 4.90 19.34 7.13
CA GLY A 699 5.60 18.97 8.37
C GLY A 699 7.01 19.55 8.54
N GLY A 700 7.55 20.16 7.49
CA GLY A 700 8.96 20.57 7.34
C GLY A 700 9.59 19.98 6.07
N GLN A 701 9.06 18.85 5.60
CA GLN A 701 9.35 18.26 4.30
C GLN A 701 8.05 18.14 3.49
N LEU A 702 8.06 18.57 2.23
CA LEU A 702 6.97 18.36 1.28
C LEU A 702 7.38 17.24 0.30
N LYS A 703 6.62 16.14 0.32
CA LYS A 703 6.84 14.96 -0.53
C LYS A 703 6.26 15.21 -1.93
N VAL A 704 7.13 15.17 -2.94
CA VAL A 704 6.77 15.32 -4.35
C VAL A 704 7.41 14.24 -5.21
N ALA A 705 6.74 13.88 -6.30
CA ALA A 705 7.10 12.75 -7.13
C ALA A 705 7.35 13.20 -8.58
N PRO A 706 8.52 13.78 -8.91
CA PRO A 706 8.95 13.94 -10.31
C PRO A 706 9.28 12.58 -10.95
N GLU A 707 9.84 11.65 -10.16
CA GLU A 707 10.36 10.31 -10.55
C GLU A 707 11.56 10.33 -11.49
N HIS A 708 11.55 11.19 -12.51
CA HIS A 708 12.65 11.35 -13.47
C HIS A 708 12.77 12.82 -13.92
N PHE A 709 13.88 13.16 -14.57
CA PHE A 709 14.13 14.52 -15.07
C PHE A 709 14.43 14.63 -16.57
N CYS A 710 14.84 13.54 -17.24
CA CYS A 710 14.94 13.50 -18.70
C CYS A 710 13.55 13.46 -19.35
N ASP A 711 13.29 14.34 -20.31
CA ASP A 711 11.96 14.55 -20.91
C ASP A 711 11.40 13.29 -21.59
N ASN A 712 12.21 12.53 -22.33
CA ASN A 712 11.83 11.27 -22.96
C ASN A 712 11.30 10.24 -21.96
N VAL A 713 11.99 10.09 -20.83
CA VAL A 713 11.58 9.16 -19.76
C VAL A 713 10.30 9.67 -19.09
N THR A 714 10.20 10.98 -18.78
CA THR A 714 8.95 11.53 -18.19
C THR A 714 7.74 11.37 -19.12
N ALA A 715 7.93 11.42 -20.44
CA ALA A 715 6.90 11.13 -21.43
C ALA A 715 6.45 9.66 -21.38
N ALA A 716 7.39 8.70 -21.40
CA ALA A 716 7.09 7.28 -21.24
C ALA A 716 6.43 6.95 -19.88
N MET A 717 6.81 7.68 -18.82
CA MET A 717 6.20 7.62 -17.49
C MET A 717 4.79 8.24 -17.42
N ARG A 718 4.37 9.01 -18.43
CA ARG A 718 3.18 9.90 -18.40
C ARG A 718 3.21 10.85 -17.18
N LYS A 719 4.34 11.53 -17.00
CA LYS A 719 4.61 12.53 -15.96
C LYS A 719 4.87 13.92 -16.57
N PRO A 720 4.66 15.01 -15.82
CA PRO A 720 5.16 16.33 -16.20
C PRO A 720 6.69 16.33 -16.24
N ASN A 721 7.28 17.11 -17.15
CA ASN A 721 8.73 17.15 -17.35
C ASN A 721 9.49 17.99 -16.31
N ARG A 722 10.82 18.03 -16.43
CA ARG A 722 11.72 18.81 -15.55
C ARG A 722 11.36 20.29 -15.48
N ALA A 723 10.99 20.93 -16.59
CA ALA A 723 10.63 22.34 -16.61
C ALA A 723 9.39 22.65 -15.76
N ALA A 724 8.39 21.76 -15.74
CA ALA A 724 7.22 21.88 -14.86
C ALA A 724 7.60 21.75 -13.38
N PHE A 725 8.53 20.85 -13.05
CA PHE A 725 9.06 20.70 -11.68
C PHE A 725 9.89 21.91 -11.23
N GLU A 726 10.76 22.46 -12.08
CA GLU A 726 11.57 23.64 -11.76
C GLU A 726 10.69 24.90 -11.54
N LYS A 727 9.62 25.06 -12.33
CA LYS A 727 8.60 26.10 -12.09
C LYS A 727 7.93 25.93 -10.72
N PHE A 728 7.57 24.71 -10.33
CA PHE A 728 7.00 24.42 -9.01
C PHE A 728 7.99 24.72 -7.88
N GLU A 729 9.25 24.25 -7.99
CA GLU A 729 10.24 24.48 -6.94
C GLU A 729 10.50 25.98 -6.74
N LYS A 730 10.61 26.75 -7.83
CA LYS A 730 10.76 28.21 -7.74
C LYS A 730 9.62 28.82 -6.92
N LYS A 731 8.36 28.53 -7.28
CA LYS A 731 7.16 29.01 -6.57
C LYS A 731 7.15 28.58 -5.10
N PHE A 732 7.52 27.34 -4.80
CA PHE A 732 7.64 26.80 -3.43
C PHE A 732 8.73 27.52 -2.60
N LYS A 733 9.88 27.84 -3.20
CA LYS A 733 10.98 28.59 -2.57
C LYS A 733 10.58 30.05 -2.30
N GLU A 734 9.85 30.67 -3.23
CA GLU A 734 9.31 32.04 -3.08
C GLU A 734 8.29 32.09 -1.94
N VAL A 735 7.27 31.23 -1.94
CA VAL A 735 6.29 31.09 -0.86
C VAL A 735 6.94 30.81 0.50
N ASN A 736 7.94 29.92 0.57
CA ASN A 736 8.64 29.64 1.84
C ASN A 736 9.43 30.85 2.35
N LYS A 737 10.11 31.57 1.46
CA LYS A 737 10.86 32.79 1.79
C LYS A 737 9.93 33.86 2.37
N ASP A 738 8.78 34.09 1.73
CA ASP A 738 7.87 35.18 2.10
C ASP A 738 7.04 34.83 3.36
N LEU A 739 6.77 33.54 3.62
CA LEU A 739 6.26 33.05 4.91
C LEU A 739 7.34 32.92 6.01
N GLY A 740 8.62 33.15 5.70
CA GLY A 740 9.74 32.98 6.65
C GLY A 740 10.03 31.53 7.07
N LEU A 741 9.54 30.55 6.31
CA LEU A 741 9.60 29.12 6.62
C LEU A 741 10.86 28.45 6.07
N LYS A 742 11.25 27.34 6.70
CA LYS A 742 12.40 26.50 6.30
C LYS A 742 11.92 25.09 5.97
N GLN A 743 11.21 24.94 4.86
CA GLN A 743 10.75 23.65 4.35
C GLN A 743 11.58 23.19 3.16
N PHE A 744 11.64 21.88 2.97
CA PHE A 744 12.45 21.24 1.93
C PHE A 744 11.59 20.30 1.08
N LEU A 745 11.89 20.21 -0.21
CA LEU A 745 11.29 19.20 -1.07
C LEU A 745 11.99 17.85 -0.87
N VAL A 746 11.21 16.79 -0.72
CA VAL A 746 11.69 15.40 -0.84
C VAL A 746 11.17 14.86 -2.17
N THR A 747 12.08 14.65 -3.11
CA THR A 747 11.77 14.13 -4.45
C THR A 747 11.90 12.61 -4.48
N PHE A 748 10.83 11.91 -4.83
CA PHE A 748 10.94 10.50 -5.25
C PHE A 748 11.53 10.38 -6.66
N GLN A 749 12.29 9.31 -6.87
CA GLN A 749 13.15 9.07 -8.04
C GLN A 749 13.11 7.58 -8.39
N ILE A 750 12.94 7.25 -9.68
CA ILE A 750 12.83 5.87 -10.17
C ILE A 750 13.95 5.56 -11.17
N SER A 751 14.79 4.58 -10.86
CA SER A 751 15.81 4.00 -11.75
C SER A 751 15.27 2.80 -12.55
N GLY A 752 15.83 2.54 -13.74
CA GLY A 752 15.53 1.32 -14.51
C GLY A 752 14.12 1.26 -15.12
N HIS A 753 13.52 2.40 -15.44
CA HIS A 753 12.19 2.50 -16.05
C HIS A 753 12.27 2.41 -17.60
N PRO A 754 11.30 1.78 -18.30
CA PRO A 754 11.28 1.72 -19.76
C PRO A 754 11.33 3.10 -20.43
N GLY A 755 12.27 3.27 -21.35
CA GLY A 755 12.62 4.55 -21.98
C GLY A 755 13.86 5.22 -21.38
N CYS A 756 14.34 4.80 -20.20
CA CYS A 756 15.56 5.32 -19.59
C CYS A 756 16.79 4.52 -20.04
N THR A 757 17.66 5.14 -20.83
CA THR A 757 18.97 4.60 -21.21
C THR A 757 20.04 4.91 -20.15
N MET A 758 21.28 4.41 -20.36
CA MET A 758 22.40 4.76 -19.46
C MET A 758 22.74 6.26 -19.53
N GLU A 759 22.62 6.88 -20.70
CA GLU A 759 22.85 8.32 -20.91
C GLU A 759 21.83 9.14 -20.13
N ASN A 760 20.56 8.72 -20.10
CA ASN A 760 19.53 9.35 -19.28
C ASN A 760 19.81 9.18 -17.77
N ALA A 761 20.29 8.01 -17.34
CA ALA A 761 20.66 7.78 -15.94
C ALA A 761 21.86 8.65 -15.51
N VAL A 762 22.82 8.89 -16.41
CA VAL A 762 23.92 9.83 -16.19
C VAL A 762 23.39 11.27 -16.15
N GLU A 763 22.60 11.72 -17.12
CA GLU A 763 22.01 13.07 -17.15
C GLU A 763 21.20 13.36 -15.86
N MET A 764 20.43 12.38 -15.39
CA MET A 764 19.70 12.48 -14.13
C MET A 764 20.64 12.63 -12.92
N ALA A 765 21.72 11.85 -12.85
CA ALA A 765 22.73 11.97 -11.79
C ALA A 765 23.46 13.32 -11.81
N GLU A 766 23.81 13.83 -13.00
CA GLU A 766 24.38 15.17 -13.18
C GLU A 766 23.42 16.27 -12.72
N TYR A 767 22.15 16.18 -13.10
CA TYR A 767 21.12 17.13 -12.65
C TYR A 767 20.96 17.13 -11.13
N ILE A 768 20.96 15.95 -10.51
CA ILE A 768 20.86 15.77 -9.04
C ILE A 768 22.09 16.36 -8.34
N ARG A 769 23.30 16.17 -8.89
CA ARG A 769 24.56 16.78 -8.43
C ARG A 769 24.45 18.31 -8.44
N ASP A 770 24.22 18.89 -9.61
CA ASP A 770 24.32 20.35 -9.81
C ASP A 770 23.19 21.13 -9.11
N ASN A 771 22.04 20.49 -8.87
CA ASN A 771 20.91 21.11 -8.16
C ASN A 771 20.84 20.69 -6.68
N ASN A 772 21.86 19.99 -6.16
CA ASN A 772 21.95 19.46 -4.79
C ASN A 772 20.68 18.71 -4.32
N ARG A 773 20.16 17.82 -5.18
CA ARG A 773 18.93 17.03 -4.95
C ARG A 773 19.20 15.60 -4.46
N TYR A 774 20.39 15.36 -3.91
CA TYR A 774 20.83 14.00 -3.55
C TYR A 774 19.89 13.37 -2.51
N THR A 775 19.45 12.14 -2.80
CA THR A 775 18.63 11.32 -1.90
C THR A 775 19.15 9.89 -1.91
N GLU A 776 19.19 9.26 -0.74
CA GLU A 776 19.45 7.82 -0.62
C GLU A 776 18.24 6.99 -1.09
N GLN A 777 17.03 7.58 -1.01
CA GLN A 777 15.74 6.97 -1.33
C GLN A 777 15.48 6.95 -2.84
N VAL A 778 16.23 6.11 -3.54
CA VAL A 778 16.03 5.76 -4.95
C VAL A 778 15.21 4.47 -5.02
N GLN A 779 14.13 4.46 -5.80
CA GLN A 779 13.33 3.27 -6.06
C GLN A 779 13.71 2.68 -7.42
N ASP A 780 13.88 1.36 -7.52
CA ASP A 780 13.98 0.72 -8.83
C ASP A 780 12.59 0.42 -9.38
N PHE A 781 12.39 0.64 -10.68
CA PHE A 781 11.15 0.26 -11.35
C PHE A 781 10.90 -1.25 -11.18
N THR A 782 9.71 -1.56 -10.67
CA THR A 782 9.21 -2.92 -10.50
C THR A 782 8.09 -3.13 -11.53
N PRO A 783 8.21 -4.09 -12.45
CA PRO A 783 7.10 -4.49 -13.31
C PRO A 783 5.95 -5.08 -12.47
N THR A 784 4.95 -4.26 -12.15
CA THR A 784 3.72 -4.67 -11.46
C THR A 784 2.63 -5.04 -12.47
N PRO A 785 1.85 -6.11 -12.25
CA PRO A 785 0.83 -6.57 -13.19
C PRO A 785 -0.11 -5.47 -13.70
N MET A 786 -0.44 -5.53 -14.99
CA MET A 786 -1.40 -4.70 -15.71
C MET A 786 -1.09 -3.18 -15.64
N THR A 787 0.19 -2.82 -15.69
CA THR A 787 0.61 -1.42 -15.90
C THR A 787 1.23 -1.23 -17.29
N ILE A 788 1.11 -0.03 -17.84
CA ILE A 788 1.64 0.31 -19.17
C ILE A 788 3.15 0.06 -19.20
N SER A 789 3.87 0.41 -18.12
CA SER A 789 5.31 0.17 -18.02
C SER A 789 5.69 -1.31 -17.87
N THR A 790 4.82 -2.16 -17.31
CA THR A 790 5.03 -3.62 -17.34
C THR A 790 4.85 -4.18 -18.74
N CYS A 791 3.86 -3.69 -19.49
CA CYS A 791 3.74 -4.02 -20.91
C CYS A 791 5.00 -3.60 -21.68
N MET A 792 5.42 -2.33 -21.58
CA MET A 792 6.66 -1.83 -22.20
C MET A 792 7.88 -2.66 -21.82
N PHE A 793 8.04 -3.00 -20.53
CA PHE A 793 9.16 -3.79 -20.02
C PHE A 793 9.18 -5.22 -20.61
N HIS A 794 8.03 -5.86 -20.74
CA HIS A 794 7.92 -7.19 -21.32
C HIS A 794 8.11 -7.17 -22.85
N THR A 795 7.44 -6.26 -23.55
CA THR A 795 7.34 -6.28 -25.01
C THR A 795 8.50 -5.57 -25.71
N GLY A 796 9.05 -4.50 -25.11
CA GLY A 796 9.91 -3.54 -25.80
C GLY A 796 9.14 -2.56 -26.69
N LEU A 797 7.82 -2.44 -26.52
CA LEU A 797 6.93 -1.59 -27.33
C LEU A 797 6.06 -0.68 -26.45
N ASP A 798 5.79 0.57 -26.85
CA ASP A 798 4.66 1.32 -26.30
C ASP A 798 3.34 0.71 -26.82
N PRO A 799 2.43 0.24 -25.94
CA PRO A 799 1.23 -0.48 -26.40
C PRO A 799 0.17 0.40 -27.05
N PHE A 800 0.35 1.73 -27.13
CA PHE A 800 -0.59 2.64 -27.78
C PHE A 800 -0.15 3.03 -29.18
N THR A 801 1.16 3.26 -29.39
CA THR A 801 1.76 3.58 -30.70
C THR A 801 2.33 2.38 -31.46
N MET A 802 2.70 1.30 -30.74
CA MET A 802 3.47 0.15 -31.24
C MET A 802 4.89 0.48 -31.71
N GLU A 803 5.44 1.62 -31.29
CA GLU A 803 6.85 1.98 -31.51
C GLU A 803 7.75 1.29 -30.49
N GLU A 804 9.00 1.00 -30.89
CA GLU A 804 10.00 0.40 -30.00
C GLU A 804 10.40 1.36 -28.87
N ILE A 805 10.54 0.83 -27.65
CA ILE A 805 11.01 1.56 -26.47
C ILE A 805 12.14 0.79 -25.79
N TYR A 806 13.21 1.50 -25.42
CA TYR A 806 14.34 0.92 -24.71
C TYR A 806 13.92 0.34 -23.35
N VAL A 807 14.43 -0.84 -22.99
CA VAL A 807 14.15 -1.47 -21.70
C VAL A 807 15.44 -1.91 -21.01
N PRO A 808 15.73 -1.40 -19.80
CA PRO A 808 16.84 -1.88 -18.98
C PRO A 808 16.50 -3.25 -18.38
N VAL A 809 16.70 -4.32 -19.15
CA VAL A 809 16.29 -5.70 -18.76
C VAL A 809 17.30 -6.38 -17.84
N THR A 810 18.59 -6.07 -17.90
CA THR A 810 19.62 -6.82 -17.17
C THR A 810 19.74 -6.33 -15.72
N ARG A 811 19.96 -7.27 -14.77
CA ARG A 811 20.22 -6.93 -13.35
C ARG A 811 21.41 -5.98 -13.19
N THR A 812 22.46 -6.19 -13.98
CA THR A 812 23.68 -5.36 -13.99
C THR A 812 23.37 -3.93 -14.39
N GLU A 813 22.62 -3.73 -15.47
CA GLU A 813 22.28 -2.40 -15.97
C GLU A 813 21.29 -1.66 -15.06
N LYS A 814 20.22 -2.32 -14.57
CA LYS A 814 19.33 -1.73 -13.56
C LYS A 814 20.12 -1.29 -12.33
N LYS A 815 21.08 -2.11 -11.87
CA LYS A 815 21.99 -1.76 -10.76
C LYS A 815 22.90 -0.57 -11.11
N MET A 816 23.44 -0.49 -12.34
CA MET A 816 24.22 0.66 -12.82
C MET A 816 23.41 1.96 -12.80
N GLN A 817 22.20 1.96 -13.39
CA GLN A 817 21.32 3.13 -13.36
C GLN A 817 20.98 3.55 -11.92
N ARG A 818 20.70 2.57 -11.03
CA ARG A 818 20.45 2.84 -9.61
C ARG A 818 21.63 3.50 -8.90
N VAL A 819 22.85 2.98 -9.08
CA VAL A 819 24.02 3.47 -8.34
C VAL A 819 24.46 4.86 -8.81
N LEU A 820 24.19 5.22 -10.06
CA LEU A 820 24.41 6.58 -10.58
C LEU A 820 23.60 7.61 -9.80
N LEU A 821 22.34 7.32 -9.45
CA LEU A 821 21.53 8.22 -8.62
C LEU A 821 22.03 8.26 -7.15
N GLN A 822 22.61 7.16 -6.67
CA GLN A 822 23.21 7.03 -5.34
C GLN A 822 24.72 7.38 -5.32
N PHE A 823 25.20 8.29 -6.18
CA PHE A 823 26.62 8.55 -6.45
C PHE A 823 27.54 8.97 -5.27
N ARG A 824 27.00 9.27 -4.09
CA ARG A 824 27.77 9.57 -2.86
C ARG A 824 28.04 8.36 -1.95
N ASN A 825 27.51 7.18 -2.25
CA ASN A 825 27.75 5.97 -1.45
C ASN A 825 29.10 5.31 -1.83
N PRO A 826 30.08 5.17 -0.91
CA PRO A 826 31.40 4.57 -1.20
C PRO A 826 31.34 3.13 -1.70
N ASP A 827 30.35 2.33 -1.26
CA ASP A 827 30.21 0.93 -1.68
C ASP A 827 29.76 0.80 -3.14
N ASN A 828 29.12 1.84 -3.67
CA ASN A 828 28.67 1.90 -5.07
C ASN A 828 29.79 2.29 -6.05
N ARG A 829 30.94 2.79 -5.57
CA ARG A 829 31.97 3.47 -6.40
C ARG A 829 32.41 2.67 -7.62
N GLU A 830 32.67 1.38 -7.47
CA GLU A 830 33.18 0.51 -8.54
C GLU A 830 32.11 0.27 -9.63
N MET A 831 30.84 0.15 -9.24
CA MET A 831 29.73 0.01 -10.17
C MET A 831 29.42 1.33 -10.89
N ILE A 832 29.62 2.48 -10.23
CA ILE A 832 29.46 3.81 -10.85
C ILE A 832 30.55 4.05 -11.90
N GLN A 833 31.82 3.71 -11.62
CA GLN A 833 32.87 3.78 -12.64
C GLN A 833 32.52 2.95 -13.87
N LYS A 834 32.13 1.69 -13.68
CA LYS A 834 31.73 0.80 -14.78
C LYS A 834 30.52 1.33 -15.56
N ALA A 835 29.57 2.00 -14.90
CA ALA A 835 28.43 2.64 -15.57
C ALA A 835 28.86 3.83 -16.44
N LEU A 836 29.79 4.67 -15.93
CA LEU A 836 30.35 5.82 -16.65
C LEU A 836 31.23 5.39 -17.82
N GLU A 837 32.06 4.36 -17.65
CA GLU A 837 32.84 3.71 -18.71
C GLU A 837 31.90 3.16 -19.81
N THR A 838 30.81 2.50 -19.42
CA THR A 838 29.78 1.99 -20.36
C THR A 838 29.08 3.11 -21.14
N ALA A 839 28.90 4.29 -20.52
CA ALA A 839 28.28 5.47 -21.13
C ALA A 839 29.27 6.36 -21.91
N GLY A 840 30.57 6.06 -21.92
CA GLY A 840 31.60 6.95 -22.47
C GLY A 840 31.74 8.29 -21.72
N ARG A 841 31.37 8.32 -20.43
CA ARG A 841 31.34 9.52 -19.56
C ARG A 841 32.40 9.49 -18.46
N GLU A 842 33.60 9.08 -18.86
CA GLU A 842 34.78 9.00 -17.98
C GLU A 842 35.24 10.39 -17.47
N ASP A 843 34.80 11.48 -18.11
CA ASP A 843 34.96 12.87 -17.63
C ASP A 843 34.35 13.10 -16.24
N LEU A 844 33.36 12.29 -15.86
CA LEU A 844 32.73 12.33 -14.54
C LEU A 844 33.53 11.56 -13.47
N ILE A 845 34.70 10.99 -13.80
CA ILE A 845 35.61 10.29 -12.89
C ILE A 845 36.83 11.17 -12.59
N GLY A 846 36.83 11.85 -11.44
CA GLY A 846 37.88 12.83 -11.13
C GLY A 846 37.65 13.59 -9.83
N SER A 847 38.54 14.54 -9.54
CA SER A 847 38.40 15.45 -8.38
C SER A 847 37.99 16.87 -8.80
N GLY A 848 37.21 16.99 -9.86
CA GLY A 848 36.59 18.24 -10.29
C GLY A 848 35.18 18.41 -9.71
N PRO A 849 34.64 19.65 -9.64
CA PRO A 849 33.34 19.93 -9.03
C PRO A 849 32.15 19.24 -9.74
N HIS A 850 32.31 18.89 -11.01
CA HIS A 850 31.30 18.15 -11.79
C HIS A 850 31.56 16.62 -11.85
N CYS A 851 32.63 16.10 -11.24
CA CYS A 851 32.83 14.65 -11.21
C CYS A 851 31.84 13.98 -10.24
N LEU A 852 31.22 12.88 -10.66
CA LEU A 852 30.31 12.09 -9.80
C LEU A 852 31.09 11.20 -8.82
N VAL A 853 32.29 10.72 -9.19
CA VAL A 853 33.13 9.89 -8.31
C VAL A 853 34.62 10.25 -8.40
N PRO A 854 35.35 10.28 -7.27
CA PRO A 854 36.79 10.53 -7.29
C PRO A 854 37.59 9.35 -7.87
N ALA A 855 38.58 9.71 -8.69
CA ALA A 855 39.49 8.79 -9.39
C ALA A 855 40.34 7.87 -8.47
N SER A 856 40.41 8.12 -7.16
CA SER A 856 41.09 7.22 -6.22
C SER A 856 40.25 6.91 -4.97
N ARG A 857 40.20 5.63 -4.59
CA ARG A 857 39.38 5.11 -3.46
C ARG A 857 39.62 5.87 -2.15
N ASN A 858 40.89 6.15 -1.82
CA ASN A 858 41.28 6.85 -0.59
C ASN A 858 40.78 8.31 -0.49
N ARG A 859 40.34 8.93 -1.61
CA ARG A 859 39.72 10.26 -1.58
C ARG A 859 38.21 10.20 -1.38
N TYR A 860 37.55 9.07 -1.63
CA TYR A 860 36.10 8.97 -1.63
C TYR A 860 35.47 9.33 -0.27
N ASN A 861 35.97 8.73 0.82
CA ASN A 861 35.47 8.99 2.18
C ASN A 861 35.74 10.42 2.70
N ASN A 862 36.38 11.29 1.90
CA ASN A 862 36.67 12.68 2.20
C ASN A 862 36.13 13.65 1.12
N TYR A 863 35.27 13.16 0.20
CA TYR A 863 34.82 13.92 -0.99
C TYR A 863 33.41 14.52 -0.86
N TYR A 864 32.60 13.97 0.06
CA TYR A 864 31.19 14.31 0.29
C TYR A 864 30.91 14.45 1.79
#